data_AF-A0A017SJE0-F1
#
_entry.id   AF-A0A017SJE0-F1
#
_cell.length_a   1.000
_cell.length_b   1.000
_cell.length_c   1.000
_cell.angle_alpha   90.00
_cell.angle_beta   90.00
_cell.angle_gamma   90.00
#
_symmetry.space_group_name_H-M   'P 1'
#
loop_
_entity.id
_entity.type
_entity.pdbx_description
1 polymer ?
#
loop_
_entity_poly.entity_id
_entity_poly.type
_entity_poly.pdbx_seq_one_letter_code
_entity_poly.pdbx_strand_id
1 'polypeptide(L)'
;MLTCEEVEKHNSRESCWIAIHGSVYNVTDFIDSHPGGPEVLLRCAGKDATDDFDAVHDIRLLNQSLSPSACLGRIDSGRLAKSADQGANASPSDENIPPPLAHIINLHDFEEIAKQHLSPNAWAYYSSGADDELTKRENAQSYQQVLLRPRILRNIPAVDTTTTLLGHQVSLPVYISAVGLAKLAHPEGECALARAAGKEGLAQVLANGSSIPIENVREARVNDDQPLFCQLYVNRDISRSEEHIRRAEKAGASAIWLTVDSPVVGKREMDERVNLAVQARDNQTSGAGVAKTRASTISPFIDWGILTWMRNLTKLPIVIKGIQTVEDAIMAYENGVQGIVLSNHGGRSQDTAQPPLLTLLEIRRHAPFLLRSRMQIFIDGGIRRGTDVLKALALGATAVGLGRPFLYSLASGYGEEGVRRAVTILRQEIEANMVFLGVTNLSELGEHLLNTARLERDVARSVKLIGSFYAFILQRNANVRLTVVARSNYDAVKNDGILINSANHGQHRFQPCTVVKSPSELTGPFDYIVLAHKAIDQDAVASQLQSVKASTLVIIQNGVGNEEPFRRTHPDSSIVTCVTWVGATQIQPGQIEHTQSEDLQIGLYPNSTVDSNLEESRLSTLASLLETGRTRFQLLSPADIQRQRWEKLVWNAAWNSATALAMVDTQTWLHSSSEAMSSTRRLMREVIDVGRACGVKLEYKLIDNLVDKILAMPGIGSSMQTDCRNGRPLEIDVILGVPVKQARELGIEMPTLEVVYALVKAIDTRLRANI
;
A
#
# COMPACT_ATOMS: atom_id res chain seq x y z
N MET A 1 -0.06 29.29 -51.87
CA MET A 1 1.22 28.65 -51.55
C MET A 1 2.00 29.66 -50.75
N LEU A 2 2.35 29.33 -49.51
CA LEU A 2 3.18 30.16 -48.64
C LEU A 2 4.64 30.07 -49.09
N THR A 3 5.43 31.10 -48.83
CA THR A 3 6.87 31.12 -49.14
C THR A 3 7.70 30.67 -47.93
N CYS A 4 8.88 30.08 -48.15
CA CYS A 4 9.78 29.70 -47.05
C CYS A 4 10.15 30.88 -46.16
N GLU A 5 10.50 32.03 -46.77
CA GLU A 5 10.82 33.28 -46.05
C GLU A 5 9.66 33.79 -45.18
N GLU A 6 8.41 33.50 -45.57
CA GLU A 6 7.24 33.87 -44.78
C GLU A 6 7.08 32.96 -43.57
N VAL A 7 7.22 31.64 -43.74
CA VAL A 7 7.13 30.68 -42.64
C VAL A 7 8.27 30.86 -41.64
N GLU A 8 9.49 31.11 -42.11
CA GLU A 8 10.69 31.28 -41.27
C GLU A 8 10.63 32.50 -40.33
N LYS A 9 9.79 33.50 -40.64
CA LYS A 9 9.55 34.66 -39.77
C LYS A 9 8.79 34.32 -38.50
N HIS A 10 8.02 33.23 -38.51
CA HIS A 10 7.19 32.79 -37.40
C HIS A 10 7.94 31.73 -36.58
N ASN A 11 9.07 32.13 -36.01
CA ASN A 11 10.01 31.27 -35.29
C ASN A 11 10.13 31.57 -33.78
N SER A 12 9.17 32.30 -33.19
CA SER A 12 9.18 32.69 -31.78
C SER A 12 7.93 32.22 -31.04
N ARG A 13 7.89 32.40 -29.71
CA ARG A 13 6.73 32.01 -28.89
C ARG A 13 5.49 32.85 -29.15
N GLU A 14 5.68 34.11 -29.49
CA GLU A 14 4.63 35.08 -29.81
C GLU A 14 4.12 34.90 -31.25
N SER A 15 4.86 34.15 -32.07
CA SER A 15 4.49 33.84 -33.46
C SER A 15 5.20 32.59 -33.94
N CYS A 16 4.50 31.44 -33.89
CA CYS A 16 5.07 30.13 -34.16
C CYS A 16 4.28 29.39 -35.25
N TRP A 17 4.89 29.25 -36.43
CA TRP A 17 4.36 28.42 -37.51
C TRP A 17 5.26 27.21 -37.74
N ILE A 18 4.66 26.07 -38.05
CA ILE A 18 5.39 24.84 -38.37
C ILE A 18 4.84 24.22 -39.65
N ALA A 19 5.71 23.64 -40.48
CA ALA A 19 5.29 22.87 -41.65
C ALA A 19 5.27 21.37 -41.32
N ILE A 20 4.17 20.69 -41.64
CA ILE A 20 4.02 19.23 -41.50
C ILE A 20 3.35 18.71 -42.76
N HIS A 21 3.96 17.72 -43.43
CA HIS A 21 3.46 17.11 -44.67
C HIS A 21 3.12 18.15 -45.77
N GLY A 22 3.94 19.20 -45.89
CA GLY A 22 3.77 20.28 -46.88
C GLY A 22 2.61 21.25 -46.59
N SER A 23 2.01 21.19 -45.40
CA SER A 23 1.00 22.15 -44.92
C SER A 23 1.55 22.94 -43.74
N VAL A 24 1.28 24.24 -43.70
CA VAL A 24 1.76 25.16 -42.65
C VAL A 24 0.66 25.40 -41.63
N TYR A 25 0.99 25.22 -40.36
CA TYR A 25 0.08 25.39 -39.24
C TYR A 25 0.56 26.53 -38.34
N ASN A 26 -0.35 27.46 -38.02
CA ASN A 26 -0.15 28.40 -36.92
C ASN A 26 -0.43 27.68 -35.61
N VAL A 27 0.61 27.37 -34.85
CA VAL A 27 0.50 26.67 -33.57
C VAL A 27 0.66 27.60 -32.37
N THR A 28 0.72 28.92 -32.57
CA THR A 28 0.96 29.94 -31.53
C THR A 28 0.07 29.74 -30.31
N ASP A 29 -1.25 29.65 -30.50
CA ASP A 29 -2.22 29.48 -29.40
C ASP A 29 -2.21 28.05 -28.81
N PHE A 30 -1.58 27.09 -29.50
CA PHE A 30 -1.47 25.70 -29.08
C PHE A 30 -0.19 25.42 -28.28
N ILE A 31 0.83 26.30 -28.34
CA ILE A 31 2.13 26.14 -27.68
C ILE A 31 1.99 25.71 -26.22
N ASP A 32 1.20 26.45 -25.44
CA ASP A 32 1.08 26.24 -23.99
C ASP A 32 0.14 25.07 -23.62
N SER A 33 -0.65 24.59 -24.58
CA SER A 33 -1.57 23.45 -24.41
C SER A 33 -1.06 22.17 -25.07
N HIS A 34 0.08 22.21 -25.75
CA HIS A 34 0.67 21.07 -26.43
C HIS A 34 1.11 19.98 -25.42
N PRO A 35 0.63 18.72 -25.55
CA PRO A 35 0.94 17.65 -24.59
C PRO A 35 2.42 17.28 -24.50
N GLY A 36 3.22 17.49 -25.56
CA GLY A 36 4.67 17.28 -25.55
C GLY A 36 5.46 18.46 -24.99
N GLY A 37 4.87 19.64 -25.00
CA GLY A 37 5.36 20.86 -24.38
C GLY A 37 5.67 21.97 -25.36
N PRO A 38 5.74 23.21 -24.85
CA PRO A 38 5.94 24.39 -25.69
C PRO A 38 7.27 24.30 -26.45
N GLU A 39 8.32 23.85 -25.79
CA GLU A 39 9.67 23.78 -26.35
C GLU A 39 9.81 22.86 -27.58
N VAL A 40 9.00 21.80 -27.66
CA VAL A 40 9.02 20.89 -28.82
C VAL A 40 8.55 21.62 -30.08
N LEU A 41 7.51 22.43 -29.94
CA LEU A 41 6.99 23.26 -31.03
C LEU A 41 7.93 24.43 -31.33
N LEU A 42 8.47 25.08 -30.30
CA LEU A 42 9.42 26.20 -30.45
C LEU A 42 10.71 25.79 -31.16
N ARG A 43 11.22 24.58 -30.90
CA ARG A 43 12.38 24.02 -31.64
C ARG A 43 12.12 23.92 -33.14
N CYS A 44 10.88 23.61 -33.50
CA CYS A 44 10.43 23.42 -34.87
C CYS A 44 9.85 24.70 -35.49
N ALA A 45 9.83 25.82 -34.75
CA ALA A 45 9.23 27.07 -35.21
C ALA A 45 9.96 27.60 -36.45
N GLY A 46 9.17 27.94 -37.48
CA GLY A 46 9.65 28.35 -38.80
C GLY A 46 10.25 27.22 -39.66
N LYS A 47 10.15 25.95 -39.26
CA LYS A 47 10.81 24.79 -39.89
C LYS A 47 9.84 23.71 -40.36
N ASP A 48 10.36 22.75 -41.12
CA ASP A 48 9.66 21.51 -41.46
C ASP A 48 9.84 20.49 -40.33
N ALA A 49 8.74 20.17 -39.66
CA ALA A 49 8.64 19.31 -38.49
C ALA A 49 8.03 17.94 -38.82
N THR A 50 7.95 17.57 -40.11
CA THR A 50 7.28 16.33 -40.56
C THR A 50 7.89 15.10 -39.90
N ASP A 51 9.23 15.01 -39.88
CA ASP A 51 9.94 13.86 -39.32
C ASP A 51 9.76 13.78 -37.79
N ASP A 52 9.86 14.91 -37.07
CA ASP A 52 9.58 15.00 -35.63
C ASP A 52 8.14 14.59 -35.28
N PHE A 53 7.17 15.00 -36.09
CA PHE A 53 5.77 14.70 -35.89
C PHE A 53 5.49 13.20 -36.12
N ASP A 54 5.94 12.64 -37.25
CA ASP A 54 5.68 11.25 -37.62
C ASP A 54 6.36 10.24 -36.69
N ALA A 55 7.45 10.64 -36.01
CA ALA A 55 8.13 9.81 -35.02
C ALA A 55 7.23 9.47 -33.81
N VAL A 56 6.29 10.35 -33.43
CA VAL A 56 5.48 10.21 -32.20
C VAL A 56 3.97 10.26 -32.42
N HIS A 57 3.51 10.79 -33.56
CA HIS A 57 2.09 11.08 -33.84
C HIS A 57 1.65 10.55 -35.22
N ASP A 58 0.34 10.38 -35.39
CA ASP A 58 -0.32 10.08 -36.68
C ASP A 58 -0.88 11.37 -37.28
N ILE A 59 -0.81 11.54 -38.61
CA ILE A 59 -1.25 12.76 -39.32
C ILE A 59 -2.70 13.16 -39.00
N ARG A 60 -3.58 12.20 -38.70
CA ARG A 60 -4.99 12.46 -38.36
C ARG A 60 -5.14 13.20 -37.02
N LEU A 61 -4.14 13.17 -36.13
CA LEU A 61 -4.15 13.94 -34.87
C LEU A 61 -4.10 15.44 -35.08
N LEU A 62 -3.57 15.93 -36.21
CA LEU A 62 -3.51 17.37 -36.51
C LEU A 62 -4.91 17.98 -36.56
N ASN A 63 -5.82 17.32 -37.27
CA ASN A 63 -7.21 17.79 -37.42
C ASN A 63 -8.03 17.64 -36.13
N GLN A 64 -7.54 16.87 -35.15
CA GLN A 64 -8.18 16.67 -33.85
C GLN A 64 -7.66 17.65 -32.80
N SER A 65 -6.37 18.02 -32.90
CA SER A 65 -5.68 18.83 -31.88
C SER A 65 -5.65 20.31 -32.23
N LEU A 66 -5.75 20.66 -33.51
CA LEU A 66 -5.73 22.03 -34.03
C LEU A 66 -7.05 22.34 -34.73
N SER A 67 -7.50 23.60 -34.60
CA SER A 67 -8.68 24.05 -35.33
C SER A 67 -8.44 24.05 -36.85
N PRO A 68 -9.48 23.89 -37.69
CA PRO A 68 -9.32 24.01 -39.15
C PRO A 68 -8.73 25.35 -39.59
N SER A 69 -8.97 26.42 -38.81
CA SER A 69 -8.41 27.76 -39.04
C SER A 69 -6.91 27.87 -38.73
N ALA A 70 -6.32 26.90 -38.03
CA ALA A 70 -4.89 26.86 -37.75
C ALA A 70 -4.07 26.47 -38.99
N CYS A 71 -4.66 25.78 -39.96
CA CYS A 71 -3.99 25.47 -41.23
C CYS A 71 -4.01 26.69 -42.16
N LEU A 72 -2.85 27.28 -42.41
CA LEU A 72 -2.70 28.52 -43.16
C LEU A 72 -2.58 28.30 -44.68
N GLY A 73 -2.18 27.10 -45.10
CA GLY A 73 -2.04 26.74 -46.51
C GLY A 73 -0.89 25.77 -46.77
N ARG A 74 -0.58 25.53 -48.05
CA ARG A 74 0.50 24.62 -48.47
C ARG A 74 1.81 25.37 -48.75
N ILE A 75 2.93 24.67 -48.55
CA ILE A 75 4.29 25.11 -48.86
C ILE A 75 5.01 24.03 -49.69
N ASP A 76 5.99 24.44 -50.50
CA ASP A 76 6.92 23.51 -51.14
C ASP A 76 7.98 23.05 -50.11
N SER A 77 7.72 21.93 -49.45
CA SER A 77 8.47 21.46 -48.27
C SER A 77 9.95 21.18 -48.55
N GLY A 78 10.35 20.94 -49.80
CA GLY A 78 11.73 20.62 -50.17
C GLY A 78 12.75 21.75 -49.97
N ARG A 79 12.31 22.96 -49.61
CA ARG A 79 13.17 24.16 -49.43
C ARG A 79 13.22 24.71 -48.01
N LEU A 80 12.36 24.24 -47.10
CA LEU A 80 12.34 24.71 -45.72
C LEU A 80 13.39 23.93 -44.91
N ALA A 81 14.11 24.59 -44.01
CA ALA A 81 15.05 23.90 -43.13
C ALA A 81 14.29 22.88 -42.26
N LYS A 82 14.74 21.61 -42.27
CA LYS A 82 14.25 20.59 -41.33
C LYS A 82 14.71 20.91 -39.92
N SER A 83 13.92 20.59 -38.90
CA SER A 83 14.41 20.56 -37.52
C SER A 83 15.62 19.61 -37.42
N ALA A 84 16.63 20.00 -36.64
CA ALA A 84 17.86 19.22 -36.52
C ALA A 84 17.55 17.79 -36.00
N ASP A 85 18.07 16.82 -36.74
CA ASP A 85 17.84 15.38 -36.60
C ASP A 85 18.15 14.89 -35.17
N GLN A 86 17.12 14.45 -34.42
CA GLN A 86 17.36 13.66 -33.21
C GLN A 86 17.62 12.21 -33.62
N GLY A 87 18.88 11.95 -33.96
CA GLY A 87 19.41 10.60 -34.11
C GLY A 87 19.12 10.01 -35.48
N ALA A 88 19.93 10.41 -36.46
CA ALA A 88 20.20 9.59 -37.63
C ALA A 88 20.39 8.14 -37.16
N ASN A 89 19.51 7.26 -37.66
CA ASN A 89 19.67 5.82 -37.59
C ASN A 89 21.13 5.50 -37.94
N ALA A 90 21.88 5.00 -36.98
CA ALA A 90 23.11 4.29 -37.29
C ALA A 90 22.72 3.20 -38.29
N SER A 91 23.35 3.21 -39.47
CA SER A 91 23.30 2.05 -40.37
C SER A 91 23.71 0.85 -39.52
N PRO A 92 22.98 -0.27 -39.53
CA PRO A 92 23.35 -1.41 -38.72
C PRO A 92 24.74 -1.85 -39.16
N SER A 93 25.72 -1.74 -38.26
CA SER A 93 26.81 -2.71 -38.27
C SER A 93 26.18 -4.10 -38.12
N ASP A 94 26.80 -5.13 -38.70
CA ASP A 94 26.33 -6.53 -38.58
C ASP A 94 26.15 -7.00 -37.11
N GLU A 95 26.60 -6.22 -36.12
CA GLU A 95 26.44 -6.45 -34.68
C GLU A 95 25.08 -6.02 -34.09
N ASN A 96 24.20 -5.33 -34.84
CA ASN A 96 22.98 -4.69 -34.28
C ASN A 96 21.65 -5.28 -34.80
N ILE A 97 21.66 -6.53 -35.25
CA ILE A 97 20.44 -7.26 -35.65
C ILE A 97 19.83 -7.91 -34.40
N PRO A 98 18.55 -7.64 -34.08
CA PRO A 98 17.91 -8.27 -32.93
C PRO A 98 17.78 -9.79 -33.15
N PRO A 99 17.87 -10.61 -32.10
CA PRO A 99 17.84 -12.06 -32.24
C PRO A 99 16.51 -12.53 -32.85
N PRO A 100 16.45 -13.68 -33.55
CA PRO A 100 15.18 -14.23 -34.02
C PRO A 100 14.18 -14.42 -32.87
N LEU A 101 12.88 -14.18 -33.09
CA LEU A 101 11.83 -14.33 -32.06
C LEU A 101 11.80 -15.73 -31.41
N ALA A 102 12.23 -16.76 -32.14
CA ALA A 102 12.36 -18.13 -31.64
C ALA A 102 13.42 -18.28 -30.53
N HIS A 103 14.41 -17.38 -30.46
CA HIS A 103 15.45 -17.36 -29.43
C HIS A 103 15.03 -16.59 -28.18
N ILE A 104 13.88 -15.91 -28.21
CA ILE A 104 13.34 -15.20 -27.04
C ILE A 104 12.70 -16.23 -26.12
N ILE A 105 13.23 -16.41 -24.92
CA ILE A 105 12.82 -17.45 -23.98
C ILE A 105 11.84 -16.88 -22.95
N ASN A 106 12.04 -15.62 -22.53
CA ASN A 106 11.23 -15.01 -21.49
C ASN A 106 11.05 -13.48 -21.68
N LEU A 107 10.20 -12.87 -20.85
CA LEU A 107 9.89 -11.43 -20.98
C LEU A 107 11.06 -10.49 -20.65
N HIS A 108 12.07 -10.93 -19.90
CA HIS A 108 13.27 -10.12 -19.64
C HIS A 108 14.17 -10.01 -20.87
N ASP A 109 14.14 -11.00 -21.76
CA ASP A 109 14.93 -10.96 -23.00
C ASP A 109 14.46 -9.79 -23.88
N PHE A 110 13.14 -9.54 -23.96
CA PHE A 110 12.60 -8.36 -24.62
C PHE A 110 13.06 -7.05 -23.98
N GLU A 111 13.16 -7.00 -22.64
CA GLU A 111 13.61 -5.81 -21.91
C GLU A 111 15.08 -5.48 -22.23
N GLU A 112 15.96 -6.49 -22.25
CA GLU A 112 17.37 -6.31 -22.62
C GLU A 112 17.54 -5.92 -24.10
N ILE A 113 16.77 -6.53 -25.00
CA ILE A 113 16.80 -6.19 -26.43
C ILE A 113 16.31 -4.75 -26.63
N ALA A 114 15.19 -4.38 -26.00
CA ALA A 114 14.64 -3.03 -26.08
C ALA A 114 15.63 -1.98 -25.53
N LYS A 115 16.35 -2.29 -24.44
CA LYS A 115 17.40 -1.42 -23.89
C LYS A 115 18.52 -1.12 -24.88
N GLN A 116 18.86 -2.07 -25.74
CA GLN A 116 19.92 -1.95 -26.73
C GLN A 116 19.48 -1.21 -28.01
N HIS A 117 18.21 -1.36 -28.40
CA HIS A 117 17.73 -0.92 -29.72
C HIS A 117 16.78 0.29 -29.68
N LEU A 118 16.16 0.59 -28.54
CA LEU A 118 15.36 1.81 -28.41
C LEU A 118 16.26 3.04 -28.35
N SER A 119 15.75 4.17 -28.84
CA SER A 119 16.42 5.45 -28.63
C SER A 119 16.56 5.73 -27.12
N PRO A 120 17.58 6.49 -26.69
CA PRO A 120 17.75 6.83 -25.28
C PRO A 120 16.50 7.48 -24.66
N ASN A 121 15.79 8.32 -25.44
CA ASN A 121 14.53 8.94 -25.03
C ASN A 121 13.42 7.90 -24.83
N ALA A 122 13.24 6.97 -25.78
CA ALA A 122 12.23 5.92 -25.68
C ALA A 122 12.51 4.97 -24.52
N TRP A 123 13.77 4.54 -24.36
CA TRP A 123 14.20 3.70 -23.25
C TRP A 123 13.98 4.38 -21.90
N ALA A 124 14.40 5.64 -21.74
CA ALA A 124 14.15 6.39 -20.52
C ALA A 124 12.65 6.47 -20.22
N TYR A 125 11.83 6.86 -21.21
CA TYR A 125 10.39 6.99 -21.06
C TYR A 125 9.70 5.71 -20.59
N TYR A 126 10.07 4.55 -21.15
CA TYR A 126 9.45 3.28 -20.77
C TYR A 126 10.02 2.68 -19.49
N SER A 127 11.34 2.67 -19.35
CA SER A 127 12.01 1.96 -18.26
C SER A 127 11.88 2.71 -16.94
N SER A 128 11.81 4.03 -16.93
CA SER A 128 11.90 4.81 -15.69
C SER A 128 10.71 4.60 -14.73
N GLY A 129 11.03 4.70 -13.44
CA GLY A 129 10.11 4.90 -12.32
C GLY A 129 10.20 6.30 -11.75
N ALA A 130 9.45 6.58 -10.69
CA ALA A 130 9.54 7.81 -9.92
C ALA A 130 10.74 7.77 -8.94
N ASP A 131 11.37 8.92 -8.75
CA ASP A 131 12.44 9.18 -7.78
C ASP A 131 13.54 8.08 -7.79
N ASP A 132 13.68 7.32 -6.70
CA ASP A 132 14.72 6.30 -6.53
C ASP A 132 14.34 4.94 -7.13
N GLU A 133 13.16 4.85 -7.75
CA GLU A 133 12.55 3.65 -8.32
C GLU A 133 12.37 2.51 -7.31
N LEU A 134 12.21 2.81 -6.02
CA LEU A 134 12.02 1.80 -4.97
C LEU A 134 10.73 1.01 -5.19
N THR A 135 9.60 1.69 -5.39
CA THR A 135 8.29 1.09 -5.68
C THR A 135 8.36 0.20 -6.91
N LYS A 136 9.05 0.65 -7.97
CA LYS A 136 9.18 -0.13 -9.22
C LYS A 136 9.87 -1.48 -8.96
N ARG A 137 10.92 -1.49 -8.13
CA ARG A 137 11.61 -2.73 -7.72
C ARG A 137 10.74 -3.55 -6.78
N GLU A 138 10.13 -2.92 -5.79
CA GLU A 138 9.30 -3.58 -4.76
C GLU A 138 8.09 -4.30 -5.37
N ASN A 139 7.48 -3.72 -6.41
CA ASN A 139 6.43 -4.38 -7.19
C ASN A 139 6.85 -5.78 -7.65
N ALA A 140 8.04 -5.92 -8.22
CA ALA A 140 8.55 -7.21 -8.67
C ALA A 140 9.03 -8.09 -7.51
N GLN A 141 9.66 -7.50 -6.49
CA GLN A 141 10.17 -8.25 -5.33
C GLN A 141 9.03 -8.88 -4.51
N SER A 142 7.88 -8.21 -4.38
CA SER A 142 6.73 -8.73 -3.64
C SER A 142 6.28 -10.13 -4.13
N TYR A 143 6.30 -10.39 -5.43
CA TYR A 143 5.99 -11.72 -5.99
C TYR A 143 7.02 -12.78 -5.60
N GLN A 144 8.29 -12.42 -5.39
CA GLN A 144 9.34 -13.34 -4.95
C GLN A 144 9.19 -13.72 -3.47
N GLN A 145 8.47 -12.91 -2.70
CA GLN A 145 8.17 -13.20 -1.30
C GLN A 145 7.02 -14.22 -1.13
N VAL A 146 6.25 -14.48 -2.19
CA VAL A 146 5.18 -15.49 -2.20
C VAL A 146 5.67 -16.75 -2.90
N LEU A 147 5.58 -17.89 -2.22
CA LEU A 147 5.96 -19.20 -2.77
C LEU A 147 4.71 -20.00 -3.19
N LEU A 148 4.83 -20.73 -4.29
CA LEU A 148 3.81 -21.70 -4.72
C LEU A 148 3.92 -22.98 -3.87
N ARG A 149 2.79 -23.67 -3.65
CA ARG A 149 2.68 -24.94 -2.92
C ARG A 149 2.09 -26.02 -3.83
N PRO A 150 2.94 -26.68 -4.65
CA PRO A 150 2.53 -27.74 -5.57
C PRO A 150 1.72 -28.87 -4.94
N ARG A 151 0.79 -29.45 -5.68
CA ARG A 151 0.01 -30.62 -5.28
C ARG A 151 0.33 -31.81 -6.18
N ILE A 152 0.97 -32.83 -5.59
CA ILE A 152 1.39 -34.04 -6.30
C ILE A 152 0.26 -35.07 -6.44
N LEU A 153 0.47 -36.07 -7.30
CA LEU A 153 -0.46 -37.19 -7.55
C LEU A 153 -1.87 -36.74 -7.98
N ARG A 154 -1.93 -35.65 -8.75
CA ARG A 154 -3.15 -35.15 -9.41
C ARG A 154 -3.13 -35.57 -10.87
N ASN A 155 -4.24 -36.10 -11.37
CA ASN A 155 -4.39 -36.42 -12.79
C ASN A 155 -4.81 -35.15 -13.57
N ILE A 156 -3.92 -34.63 -14.42
CA ILE A 156 -4.13 -33.38 -15.17
C ILE A 156 -3.92 -33.66 -16.66
N PRO A 157 -4.98 -34.04 -17.39
CA PRO A 157 -4.87 -34.32 -18.82
C PRO A 157 -4.79 -33.05 -19.68
N ALA A 158 -5.34 -31.94 -19.19
CA ALA A 158 -5.34 -30.63 -19.85
C ALA A 158 -5.58 -29.53 -18.82
N VAL A 159 -5.23 -28.29 -19.19
CA VAL A 159 -5.49 -27.08 -18.40
C VAL A 159 -6.34 -26.10 -19.22
N ASP A 160 -7.23 -25.38 -18.53
CA ASP A 160 -8.05 -24.31 -19.08
C ASP A 160 -7.69 -22.97 -18.42
N THR A 161 -7.16 -22.05 -19.22
CA THR A 161 -6.76 -20.70 -18.82
C THR A 161 -7.78 -19.63 -19.19
N THR A 162 -8.94 -20.01 -19.74
CA THR A 162 -9.96 -19.05 -20.17
C THR A 162 -10.63 -18.40 -18.96
N THR A 163 -11.00 -17.13 -19.12
CA THR A 163 -11.75 -16.38 -18.10
C THR A 163 -12.57 -15.27 -18.75
N THR A 164 -13.23 -14.43 -17.95
CA THR A 164 -14.02 -13.29 -18.42
C THR A 164 -13.57 -11.98 -17.79
N LEU A 165 -13.31 -10.97 -18.61
CA LEU A 165 -13.01 -9.60 -18.16
C LEU A 165 -14.17 -8.70 -18.56
N LEU A 166 -14.88 -8.17 -17.56
CA LEU A 166 -16.03 -7.27 -17.74
C LEU A 166 -17.08 -7.80 -18.73
N GLY A 167 -17.31 -9.12 -18.71
CA GLY A 167 -18.28 -9.80 -19.58
C GLY A 167 -17.71 -10.33 -20.91
N HIS A 168 -16.47 -10.03 -21.25
CA HIS A 168 -15.82 -10.55 -22.47
C HIS A 168 -14.94 -11.75 -22.16
N GLN A 169 -15.07 -12.83 -22.93
CA GLN A 169 -14.20 -14.01 -22.81
C GLN A 169 -12.79 -13.69 -23.30
N VAL A 170 -11.78 -14.12 -22.55
CA VAL A 170 -10.36 -14.02 -22.90
C VAL A 170 -9.68 -15.39 -22.75
N SER A 171 -8.63 -15.62 -23.54
CA SER A 171 -7.91 -16.89 -23.59
C SER A 171 -6.88 -17.07 -22.47
N LEU A 172 -6.50 -15.98 -21.80
CA LEU A 172 -5.59 -15.93 -20.66
C LEU A 172 -6.09 -14.90 -19.65
N PRO A 173 -5.76 -15.07 -18.36
CA PRO A 173 -6.05 -14.09 -17.32
C PRO A 173 -5.06 -12.91 -17.35
N VAL A 174 -4.73 -12.43 -18.55
CA VAL A 174 -3.74 -11.38 -18.83
C VAL A 174 -4.37 -10.34 -19.77
N TYR A 175 -4.12 -9.06 -19.52
CA TYR A 175 -4.47 -7.98 -20.43
C TYR A 175 -3.28 -7.06 -20.70
N ILE A 176 -3.28 -6.40 -21.86
CA ILE A 176 -2.33 -5.33 -22.18
C ILE A 176 -2.79 -4.08 -21.43
N SER A 177 -2.06 -3.69 -20.39
CA SER A 177 -2.39 -2.52 -19.56
C SER A 177 -2.18 -1.22 -20.34
N ALA A 178 -2.78 -0.13 -19.87
CA ALA A 178 -2.71 1.18 -20.53
C ALA A 178 -1.27 1.68 -20.61
N VAL A 179 -0.73 1.68 -21.83
CA VAL A 179 0.59 2.20 -22.17
C VAL A 179 0.45 3.21 -23.30
N GLY A 180 0.88 4.44 -23.05
CA GLY A 180 0.91 5.48 -24.07
C GLY A 180 2.21 5.47 -24.87
N LEU A 181 2.19 6.16 -26.01
CA LEU A 181 3.36 6.34 -26.88
C LEU A 181 3.96 5.05 -27.43
N ALA A 182 3.16 4.09 -27.87
CA ALA A 182 3.71 2.85 -28.44
C ALA A 182 4.52 3.08 -29.73
N LYS A 183 4.33 4.22 -30.44
CA LYS A 183 5.16 4.61 -31.59
C LYS A 183 6.63 4.81 -31.28
N LEU A 184 6.99 5.09 -30.01
CA LEU A 184 8.38 5.15 -29.58
C LEU A 184 9.08 3.77 -29.63
N ALA A 185 8.32 2.68 -29.61
CA ALA A 185 8.84 1.32 -29.77
C ALA A 185 8.79 0.84 -31.22
N HIS A 186 7.68 1.11 -31.92
CA HIS A 186 7.43 0.61 -33.27
C HIS A 186 6.45 1.51 -34.03
N PRO A 187 6.64 1.79 -35.34
CA PRO A 187 5.77 2.69 -36.11
C PRO A 187 4.28 2.36 -36.09
N GLU A 188 3.94 1.06 -36.01
CA GLU A 188 2.55 0.58 -35.92
C GLU A 188 1.89 0.78 -34.55
N GLY A 189 2.68 1.10 -33.52
CA GLY A 189 2.23 1.50 -32.18
C GLY A 189 1.11 0.65 -31.59
N GLU A 190 0.06 1.31 -31.12
CA GLU A 190 -1.08 0.68 -30.45
C GLU A 190 -1.92 -0.24 -31.38
N CYS A 191 -1.84 -0.08 -32.70
CA CYS A 191 -2.51 -0.97 -33.66
C CYS A 191 -1.86 -2.36 -33.71
N ALA A 192 -0.53 -2.45 -33.57
CA ALA A 192 0.16 -3.74 -33.47
C ALA A 192 -0.24 -4.48 -32.18
N LEU A 193 -0.39 -3.75 -31.06
CA LEU A 193 -0.92 -4.31 -29.81
C LEU A 193 -2.36 -4.82 -29.99
N ALA A 194 -3.21 -4.06 -30.70
CA ALA A 194 -4.60 -4.45 -30.97
C ALA A 194 -4.69 -5.73 -31.81
N ARG A 195 -3.94 -5.84 -32.91
CA ARG A 195 -3.93 -7.06 -33.74
C ARG A 195 -3.44 -8.27 -32.96
N ALA A 196 -2.33 -8.11 -32.23
CA ALA A 196 -1.79 -9.18 -31.40
C ALA A 196 -2.79 -9.62 -30.32
N ALA A 197 -3.41 -8.68 -29.60
CA ALA A 197 -4.42 -8.97 -28.59
C ALA A 197 -5.61 -9.73 -29.19
N GLY A 198 -6.11 -9.31 -30.35
CA GLY A 198 -7.20 -9.99 -31.04
C GLY A 198 -6.86 -11.41 -31.48
N LYS A 199 -5.68 -11.62 -32.08
CA LYS A 199 -5.24 -12.95 -32.55
C LYS A 199 -4.97 -13.92 -31.40
N GLU A 200 -4.50 -13.40 -30.27
CA GLU A 200 -4.19 -14.22 -29.09
C GLU A 200 -5.35 -14.29 -28.08
N GLY A 201 -6.47 -13.60 -28.33
CA GLY A 201 -7.66 -13.61 -27.48
C GLY A 201 -7.48 -12.88 -26.14
N LEU A 202 -6.75 -11.76 -26.12
CA LEU A 202 -6.55 -10.89 -24.95
C LEU A 202 -7.36 -9.60 -25.05
N ALA A 203 -7.50 -8.91 -23.92
CA ALA A 203 -7.97 -7.53 -23.89
C ALA A 203 -6.83 -6.52 -23.97
N GLN A 204 -7.10 -5.37 -24.58
CA GLN A 204 -6.22 -4.20 -24.56
C GLN A 204 -6.92 -3.04 -23.85
N VAL A 205 -6.20 -2.37 -22.95
CA VAL A 205 -6.61 -1.07 -22.40
C VAL A 205 -5.86 0.02 -23.17
N LEU A 206 -6.57 0.81 -23.96
CA LEU A 206 -5.99 1.91 -24.73
C LEU A 206 -5.75 3.12 -23.81
N ALA A 207 -4.53 3.66 -23.81
CA ALA A 207 -4.17 4.80 -22.98
C ALA A 207 -4.80 6.11 -23.49
N ASN A 208 -5.15 7.01 -22.57
CA ASN A 208 -5.62 8.37 -22.90
C ASN A 208 -4.56 9.17 -23.68
N GLY A 209 -3.28 8.82 -23.52
CA GLY A 209 -2.12 9.42 -24.21
C GLY A 209 -1.50 8.53 -25.28
N SER A 210 -2.30 7.71 -25.97
CA SER A 210 -1.85 6.85 -27.08
C SER A 210 -1.31 7.66 -28.25
N SER A 211 -0.35 7.10 -29.00
CA SER A 211 0.18 7.73 -30.22
C SER A 211 -0.79 7.65 -31.40
N ILE A 212 -1.67 6.65 -31.39
CA ILE A 212 -2.63 6.39 -32.46
C ILE A 212 -4.07 6.63 -31.94
N PRO A 213 -4.94 7.33 -32.70
CA PRO A 213 -6.34 7.55 -32.33
C PRO A 213 -7.12 6.23 -32.18
N ILE A 214 -8.10 6.23 -31.27
CA ILE A 214 -8.92 5.04 -30.96
C ILE A 214 -9.65 4.49 -32.20
N GLU A 215 -10.00 5.34 -33.16
CA GLU A 215 -10.67 4.92 -34.40
C GLU A 215 -9.78 4.02 -35.25
N ASN A 216 -8.48 4.32 -35.35
CA ASN A 216 -7.52 3.50 -36.09
C ASN A 216 -7.21 2.20 -35.32
N VAL A 217 -7.11 2.27 -33.99
CA VAL A 217 -6.91 1.08 -33.14
C VAL A 217 -8.11 0.13 -33.26
N ARG A 218 -9.33 0.68 -33.32
CA ARG A 218 -10.56 -0.07 -33.60
C ARG A 218 -10.51 -0.77 -34.96
N GLU A 219 -10.07 -0.08 -36.01
CA GLU A 219 -9.91 -0.66 -37.36
C GLU A 219 -8.86 -1.77 -37.39
N ALA A 220 -7.87 -1.73 -36.50
CA ALA A 220 -6.86 -2.76 -36.36
C ALA A 220 -7.33 -4.00 -35.57
N ARG A 221 -8.53 -3.99 -34.97
CA ARG A 221 -9.06 -5.19 -34.29
C ARG A 221 -9.30 -6.33 -35.28
N VAL A 222 -9.17 -7.56 -34.79
CA VAL A 222 -9.36 -8.78 -35.58
C VAL A 222 -10.85 -9.09 -35.79
N ASN A 223 -11.69 -8.70 -34.84
CA ASN A 223 -13.16 -8.82 -34.91
C ASN A 223 -13.84 -7.81 -33.98
N ASP A 224 -15.16 -7.69 -34.07
CA ASP A 224 -15.92 -6.70 -33.31
C ASP A 224 -16.06 -7.03 -31.82
N ASP A 225 -16.01 -8.31 -31.46
CA ASP A 225 -16.12 -8.81 -30.07
C ASP A 225 -14.80 -8.68 -29.30
N GLN A 226 -13.69 -8.36 -29.98
CA GLN A 226 -12.38 -8.16 -29.37
C GLN A 226 -12.46 -7.05 -28.31
N PRO A 227 -12.17 -7.37 -27.03
CA PRO A 227 -12.31 -6.41 -25.95
C PRO A 227 -11.26 -5.30 -26.05
N LEU A 228 -11.74 -4.07 -26.22
CA LEU A 228 -10.96 -2.85 -26.16
C LEU A 228 -11.53 -1.97 -25.04
N PHE A 229 -10.75 -1.74 -24.00
CA PHE A 229 -11.10 -0.84 -22.90
C PHE A 229 -10.39 0.50 -23.11
N CYS A 230 -10.94 1.59 -22.59
CA CYS A 230 -10.35 2.93 -22.75
C CYS A 230 -9.97 3.51 -21.39
N GLN A 231 -8.72 3.92 -21.23
CA GLN A 231 -8.25 4.62 -20.05
C GLN A 231 -8.64 6.11 -20.13
N LEU A 232 -9.07 6.66 -18.99
CA LEU A 232 -9.40 8.06 -18.82
C LEU A 232 -8.47 8.71 -17.79
N TYR A 233 -7.85 9.82 -18.18
CA TYR A 233 -7.39 10.85 -17.25
C TYR A 233 -8.37 12.01 -17.32
N VAL A 234 -8.92 12.41 -16.17
CA VAL A 234 -9.81 13.59 -16.13
C VAL A 234 -8.98 14.82 -16.48
N ASN A 235 -9.37 15.49 -17.54
CA ASN A 235 -8.75 16.73 -17.98
C ASN A 235 -9.23 17.90 -17.09
N ARG A 236 -8.38 18.91 -16.91
CA ARG A 236 -8.76 20.18 -16.25
C ARG A 236 -9.95 20.85 -16.91
N ASP A 237 -10.01 20.78 -18.24
CA ASP A 237 -11.20 21.10 -19.02
C ASP A 237 -12.07 19.84 -19.14
N ILE A 238 -13.10 19.77 -18.30
CA ILE A 238 -13.97 18.59 -18.21
C ILE A 238 -14.64 18.25 -19.55
N SER A 239 -14.89 19.24 -20.42
CA SER A 239 -15.53 19.03 -21.72
C SER A 239 -14.71 18.13 -22.65
N ARG A 240 -13.37 18.19 -22.55
CA ARG A 240 -12.46 17.27 -23.27
C ARG A 240 -12.58 15.84 -22.77
N SER A 241 -12.84 15.66 -21.48
CA SER A 241 -13.09 14.33 -20.91
C SER A 241 -14.44 13.79 -21.39
N GLU A 242 -15.46 14.64 -21.54
CA GLU A 242 -16.75 14.26 -22.10
C GLU A 242 -16.63 13.77 -23.55
N GLU A 243 -15.90 14.54 -24.37
CA GLU A 243 -15.63 14.18 -25.77
C GLU A 243 -14.87 12.85 -25.85
N HIS A 244 -13.84 12.66 -25.03
CA HIS A 244 -13.05 11.43 -25.00
C HIS A 244 -13.90 10.20 -24.68
N ILE A 245 -14.78 10.28 -23.68
CA ILE A 245 -15.69 9.19 -23.33
C ILE A 245 -16.67 8.88 -24.46
N ARG A 246 -17.30 9.91 -25.07
CA ARG A 246 -18.23 9.72 -26.20
C ARG A 246 -17.54 9.12 -27.42
N ARG A 247 -16.30 9.53 -27.70
CA ARG A 247 -15.49 8.96 -28.78
C ARG A 247 -15.16 7.50 -28.51
N ALA A 248 -14.79 7.16 -27.26
CA ALA A 248 -14.52 5.78 -26.87
C ALA A 248 -15.75 4.89 -27.04
N GLU A 249 -16.93 5.32 -26.59
CA GLU A 249 -18.19 4.60 -26.81
C GLU A 249 -18.49 4.41 -28.30
N LYS A 250 -18.38 5.48 -29.10
CA LYS A 250 -18.62 5.44 -30.55
C LYS A 250 -17.64 4.49 -31.27
N ALA A 251 -16.41 4.41 -30.80
CA ALA A 251 -15.40 3.49 -31.31
C ALA A 251 -15.61 2.03 -30.84
N GLY A 252 -16.60 1.77 -29.99
CA GLY A 252 -16.92 0.42 -29.50
C GLY A 252 -16.06 -0.02 -28.32
N ALA A 253 -15.58 0.91 -27.48
CA ALA A 253 -14.93 0.55 -26.23
C ALA A 253 -15.90 -0.16 -25.29
N SER A 254 -15.43 -1.21 -24.62
CA SER A 254 -16.25 -2.05 -23.73
C SER A 254 -16.28 -1.57 -22.27
N ALA A 255 -15.39 -0.65 -21.87
CA ALA A 255 -15.31 -0.10 -20.52
C ALA A 255 -14.46 1.18 -20.48
N ILE A 256 -14.70 2.01 -19.45
CA ILE A 256 -13.87 3.19 -19.13
C ILE A 256 -13.08 2.93 -17.86
N TRP A 257 -11.75 3.02 -17.95
CA TRP A 257 -10.81 2.82 -16.85
C TRP A 257 -10.30 4.17 -16.34
N LEU A 258 -10.92 4.70 -15.30
CA LEU A 258 -10.56 5.98 -14.68
C LEU A 258 -9.26 5.81 -13.88
N THR A 259 -8.20 6.51 -14.27
CA THR A 259 -6.90 6.46 -13.57
C THR A 259 -6.80 7.56 -12.52
N VAL A 260 -6.53 7.18 -11.26
CA VAL A 260 -6.54 8.09 -10.10
C VAL A 260 -5.21 8.16 -9.34
N ASP A 261 -4.23 7.30 -9.67
CA ASP A 261 -2.91 7.22 -8.99
C ASP A 261 -1.90 8.30 -9.41
N SER A 262 -2.28 9.19 -10.33
CA SER A 262 -1.37 10.18 -10.94
C SER A 262 -2.00 11.57 -11.05
N PRO A 263 -2.51 12.16 -9.95
CA PRO A 263 -3.06 13.53 -9.98
C PRO A 263 -1.97 14.57 -10.29
N VAL A 264 -0.72 14.23 -9.96
CA VAL A 264 0.50 14.91 -10.38
C VAL A 264 1.41 13.85 -11.00
N VAL A 265 2.23 14.24 -11.98
CA VAL A 265 3.19 13.31 -12.58
C VAL A 265 4.36 13.06 -11.63
N GLY A 266 4.67 11.79 -11.41
CA GLY A 266 5.85 11.36 -10.66
C GLY A 266 7.14 11.82 -11.32
N LYS A 267 8.15 12.10 -10.49
CA LYS A 267 9.43 12.63 -10.94
C LYS A 267 10.29 11.52 -11.54
N ARG A 268 10.28 11.40 -12.88
CA ARG A 268 11.02 10.36 -13.60
C ARG A 268 12.42 10.85 -13.96
N GLU A 269 13.36 10.68 -13.03
CA GLU A 269 14.68 11.32 -13.12
C GLU A 269 15.50 10.89 -14.35
N MET A 270 15.34 9.66 -14.84
CA MET A 270 16.02 9.22 -16.06
C MET A 270 15.55 10.02 -17.28
N ASP A 271 14.24 10.28 -17.42
CA ASP A 271 13.71 11.13 -18.49
C ASP A 271 14.24 12.57 -18.37
N GLU A 272 14.31 13.11 -17.16
CA GLU A 272 14.84 14.45 -16.93
C GLU A 272 16.32 14.55 -17.30
N ARG A 273 17.13 13.55 -16.93
CA ARG A 273 18.57 13.51 -17.27
C ARG A 273 18.80 13.45 -18.77
N VAL A 274 18.04 12.64 -19.51
CA VAL A 274 18.19 12.57 -20.97
C VAL A 274 17.82 13.92 -21.60
N ASN A 275 16.75 14.56 -21.12
CA ASN A 275 16.38 15.89 -21.60
C ASN A 275 17.42 16.97 -21.27
N LEU A 276 18.00 16.96 -20.06
CA LEU A 276 19.10 17.86 -19.70
C LEU A 276 20.35 17.63 -20.54
N ALA A 277 20.65 16.38 -20.90
CA ALA A 277 21.77 16.06 -21.77
C ALA A 277 21.57 16.58 -23.20
N VAL A 278 20.33 16.58 -23.70
CA VAL A 278 19.96 17.24 -24.97
C VAL A 278 20.13 18.76 -24.85
N GLN A 279 19.65 19.37 -23.77
CA GLN A 279 19.74 20.82 -23.54
C GLN A 279 21.17 21.34 -23.45
N ALA A 280 22.04 20.59 -22.76
CA ALA A 280 23.45 20.92 -22.63
C ALA A 280 24.20 20.88 -23.98
N ARG A 281 23.68 20.17 -24.99
CA ARG A 281 24.26 20.13 -26.35
C ARG A 281 23.79 21.30 -27.23
N ASP A 282 22.57 21.79 -27.02
CA ASP A 282 21.91 22.73 -27.93
C ASP A 282 21.97 24.21 -27.47
N ASN A 283 22.57 24.52 -26.31
CA ASN A 283 22.83 25.88 -25.76
C ASN A 283 21.66 26.90 -25.77
N GLN A 284 20.43 26.51 -26.10
CA GLN A 284 19.25 27.39 -26.18
C GLN A 284 17.92 26.73 -25.77
N THR A 285 17.89 25.47 -25.33
CA THR A 285 16.62 24.79 -24.98
C THR A 285 16.48 24.62 -23.46
N SER A 286 15.36 25.08 -22.90
CA SER A 286 14.98 24.84 -21.50
C SER A 286 13.69 24.01 -21.45
N GLY A 287 13.80 22.69 -21.56
CA GLY A 287 12.67 21.76 -21.71
C GLY A 287 12.39 20.86 -20.51
N ALA A 288 11.11 20.48 -20.36
CA ALA A 288 10.67 19.49 -19.37
C ALA A 288 10.69 18.06 -19.96
N GLY A 289 10.78 17.03 -19.11
CA GLY A 289 10.57 15.61 -19.45
C GLY A 289 9.25 15.34 -20.20
N VAL A 290 9.20 14.36 -21.11
CA VAL A 290 7.95 13.94 -21.81
C VAL A 290 6.83 13.60 -20.80
N ALA A 291 7.18 13.05 -19.64
CA ALA A 291 6.24 12.85 -18.53
C ALA A 291 5.57 14.14 -18.07
N LYS A 292 6.42 15.12 -17.74
CA LYS A 292 6.07 16.31 -16.99
C LYS A 292 5.18 17.22 -17.82
N THR A 293 5.36 17.22 -19.14
CA THR A 293 4.51 18.03 -19.99
C THR A 293 3.08 17.52 -20.08
N ARG A 294 2.87 16.21 -20.27
CA ARG A 294 1.52 15.65 -20.39
C ARG A 294 0.68 15.83 -19.12
N ALA A 295 1.36 15.86 -17.97
CA ALA A 295 0.79 16.09 -16.65
C ALA A 295 -0.04 17.38 -16.57
N SER A 296 0.35 18.42 -17.30
CA SER A 296 -0.17 19.79 -17.12
C SER A 296 -1.67 19.90 -17.39
N THR A 297 -2.19 19.00 -18.23
CA THR A 297 -3.61 18.97 -18.63
C THR A 297 -4.48 18.08 -17.74
N ILE A 298 -3.87 17.24 -16.89
CA ILE A 298 -4.56 16.34 -15.98
C ILE A 298 -5.08 17.16 -14.79
N SER A 299 -6.34 16.92 -14.40
CA SER A 299 -6.95 17.53 -13.22
C SER A 299 -6.42 16.85 -11.96
N PRO A 300 -5.78 17.59 -11.03
CA PRO A 300 -5.40 17.05 -9.72
C PRO A 300 -6.58 17.06 -8.72
N PHE A 301 -7.71 17.66 -9.09
CA PHE A 301 -8.84 17.92 -8.19
C PHE A 301 -10.02 16.99 -8.52
N ILE A 302 -9.80 15.67 -8.43
CA ILE A 302 -10.87 14.68 -8.56
C ILE A 302 -11.17 14.05 -7.19
N ASP A 303 -12.45 13.85 -6.92
CA ASP A 303 -12.96 13.12 -5.76
C ASP A 303 -13.95 12.04 -6.20
N TRP A 304 -14.52 11.30 -5.24
CA TRP A 304 -15.49 10.24 -5.52
C TRP A 304 -16.76 10.72 -6.26
N GLY A 305 -17.08 12.02 -6.20
CA GLY A 305 -18.20 12.63 -6.92
C GLY A 305 -18.07 12.52 -8.44
N ILE A 306 -16.86 12.31 -8.97
CA ILE A 306 -16.61 12.11 -10.40
C ILE A 306 -17.41 10.93 -10.98
N LEU A 307 -17.68 9.90 -10.18
CA LEU A 307 -18.43 8.72 -10.61
C LEU A 307 -19.89 9.06 -10.96
N THR A 308 -20.48 10.02 -10.26
CA THR A 308 -21.84 10.51 -10.56
C THR A 308 -21.85 11.21 -11.92
N TRP A 309 -20.85 12.05 -12.21
CA TRP A 309 -20.70 12.69 -13.51
C TRP A 309 -20.50 11.65 -14.63
N MET A 310 -19.60 10.68 -14.44
CA MET A 310 -19.36 9.63 -15.45
C MET A 310 -20.63 8.83 -15.78
N ARG A 311 -21.43 8.46 -14.78
CA ARG A 311 -22.68 7.68 -14.98
C ARG A 311 -23.78 8.44 -15.71
N ASN A 312 -23.77 9.77 -15.61
CA ASN A 312 -24.68 10.63 -16.37
C ASN A 312 -24.25 10.70 -17.85
N LEU A 313 -22.96 10.45 -18.13
CA LEU A 313 -22.41 10.54 -19.48
C LEU A 313 -22.37 9.19 -20.22
N THR A 314 -22.01 8.10 -19.55
CA THR A 314 -21.79 6.77 -20.16
C THR A 314 -22.56 5.66 -19.44
N LYS A 315 -22.88 4.59 -20.17
CA LYS A 315 -23.40 3.33 -19.61
C LYS A 315 -22.37 2.20 -19.59
N LEU A 316 -21.17 2.45 -20.09
CA LEU A 316 -20.10 1.47 -20.05
C LEU A 316 -19.69 1.14 -18.61
N PRO A 317 -19.24 -0.09 -18.34
CA PRO A 317 -18.56 -0.45 -17.10
C PRO A 317 -17.46 0.56 -16.75
N ILE A 318 -17.44 1.00 -15.50
CA ILE A 318 -16.41 1.87 -14.94
C ILE A 318 -15.47 1.01 -14.10
N VAL A 319 -14.18 1.15 -14.36
CA VAL A 319 -13.10 0.55 -13.56
C VAL A 319 -12.24 1.66 -12.98
N ILE A 320 -11.94 1.62 -11.68
CA ILE A 320 -11.01 2.58 -11.06
C ILE A 320 -9.61 1.98 -11.05
N LYS A 321 -8.67 2.58 -11.78
CA LYS A 321 -7.27 2.19 -11.83
C LYS A 321 -6.42 3.07 -10.90
N GLY A 322 -5.65 2.43 -10.03
CA GLY A 322 -4.74 3.14 -9.12
C GLY A 322 -5.04 2.96 -7.64
N ILE A 323 -5.85 1.95 -7.29
CA ILE A 323 -6.17 1.62 -5.90
C ILE A 323 -4.91 1.07 -5.23
N GLN A 324 -4.55 1.63 -4.07
CA GLN A 324 -3.32 1.28 -3.34
C GLN A 324 -3.58 0.86 -1.89
N THR A 325 -4.82 1.00 -1.40
CA THR A 325 -5.25 0.65 -0.04
C THR A 325 -6.53 -0.20 -0.07
N VAL A 326 -6.80 -0.93 1.01
CA VAL A 326 -8.07 -1.67 1.18
C VAL A 326 -9.26 -0.72 1.39
N GLU A 327 -9.04 0.42 2.04
CA GLU A 327 -10.05 1.44 2.28
C GLU A 327 -10.63 1.97 0.95
N ASP A 328 -9.76 2.34 0.00
CA ASP A 328 -10.20 2.81 -1.31
C ASP A 328 -10.89 1.70 -2.13
N ALA A 329 -10.49 0.43 -1.94
CA ALA A 329 -11.16 -0.70 -2.55
C ALA A 329 -12.60 -0.88 -2.01
N ILE A 330 -12.81 -0.68 -0.71
CA ILE A 330 -14.15 -0.67 -0.09
C ILE A 330 -14.96 0.50 -0.64
N MET A 331 -14.39 1.70 -0.69
CA MET A 331 -15.09 2.88 -1.22
C MET A 331 -15.51 2.67 -2.69
N ALA A 332 -14.66 2.07 -3.52
CA ALA A 332 -15.00 1.74 -4.90
C ALA A 332 -16.19 0.76 -4.97
N TYR A 333 -16.18 -0.27 -4.13
CA TYR A 333 -17.27 -1.24 -4.02
C TYR A 333 -18.59 -0.60 -3.59
N GLU A 334 -18.57 0.24 -2.54
CA GLU A 334 -19.74 0.96 -2.05
C GLU A 334 -20.31 1.92 -3.10
N ASN A 335 -19.43 2.50 -3.92
CA ASN A 335 -19.83 3.31 -5.05
C ASN A 335 -20.35 2.48 -6.23
N GLY A 336 -20.25 1.15 -6.24
CA GLY A 336 -20.85 0.29 -7.26
C GLY A 336 -20.15 0.33 -8.62
N VAL A 337 -18.82 0.45 -8.66
CA VAL A 337 -18.04 0.28 -9.90
C VAL A 337 -17.93 -1.20 -10.29
N GLN A 338 -17.69 -1.47 -11.58
CA GLN A 338 -17.63 -2.85 -12.09
C GLN A 338 -16.27 -3.51 -11.84
N GLY A 339 -15.22 -2.72 -11.61
CA GLY A 339 -13.93 -3.24 -11.20
C GLY A 339 -12.99 -2.20 -10.62
N ILE A 340 -11.89 -2.70 -10.06
CA ILE A 340 -10.76 -1.90 -9.60
C ILE A 340 -9.46 -2.49 -10.14
N VAL A 341 -8.43 -1.65 -10.32
CA VAL A 341 -7.07 -2.09 -10.59
C VAL A 341 -6.18 -1.68 -9.43
N LEU A 342 -5.64 -2.67 -8.73
CA LEU A 342 -4.58 -2.48 -7.75
C LEU A 342 -3.31 -2.10 -8.51
N SER A 343 -2.87 -0.85 -8.36
CA SER A 343 -1.81 -0.28 -9.19
C SER A 343 -1.20 0.95 -8.51
N ASN A 344 0.12 1.08 -8.63
CA ASN A 344 0.87 2.30 -8.32
C ASN A 344 1.54 2.86 -9.61
N HIS A 345 0.83 2.70 -10.73
CA HIS A 345 1.29 3.08 -12.06
C HIS A 345 2.61 2.40 -12.51
N GLY A 346 2.88 1.19 -12.00
CA GLY A 346 4.14 0.48 -12.25
C GLY A 346 5.36 1.19 -11.64
N GLY A 347 5.17 1.88 -10.50
CA GLY A 347 6.18 2.64 -9.77
C GLY A 347 6.56 3.96 -10.44
N ARG A 348 5.63 4.60 -11.17
CA ARG A 348 5.88 5.84 -11.95
C ARG A 348 5.28 7.10 -11.33
N SER A 349 4.51 6.96 -10.27
CA SER A 349 3.82 8.07 -9.61
C SER A 349 4.46 8.38 -8.26
N GLN A 350 4.00 7.75 -7.18
CA GLN A 350 4.60 7.89 -5.86
C GLN A 350 5.67 6.82 -5.63
N ASP A 351 6.91 7.25 -5.36
CA ASP A 351 7.93 6.31 -4.85
C ASP A 351 7.71 6.02 -3.37
N THR A 352 8.20 4.88 -2.89
CA THR A 352 7.87 4.27 -1.56
C THR A 352 6.40 3.85 -1.38
N ALA A 353 5.63 3.82 -2.47
CA ALA A 353 4.27 3.29 -2.47
C ALA A 353 4.24 1.77 -2.31
N GLN A 354 3.18 1.29 -1.65
CA GLN A 354 2.94 -0.12 -1.42
C GLN A 354 2.83 -0.91 -2.75
N PRO A 355 3.43 -2.11 -2.86
CA PRO A 355 3.25 -2.96 -4.03
C PRO A 355 1.79 -3.48 -4.13
N PRO A 356 1.19 -3.54 -5.32
CA PRO A 356 -0.22 -3.95 -5.48
C PRO A 356 -0.55 -5.35 -4.94
N LEU A 357 0.43 -6.26 -4.91
CA LEU A 357 0.25 -7.59 -4.34
C LEU A 357 0.01 -7.54 -2.81
N LEU A 358 0.61 -6.55 -2.14
CA LEU A 358 0.42 -6.31 -0.71
C LEU A 358 -0.95 -5.67 -0.44
N THR A 359 -1.41 -4.74 -1.28
CA THR A 359 -2.80 -4.24 -1.25
C THR A 359 -3.82 -5.37 -1.45
N LEU A 360 -3.53 -6.34 -2.32
CA LEU A 360 -4.38 -7.51 -2.49
C LEU A 360 -4.46 -8.35 -1.20
N LEU A 361 -3.34 -8.52 -0.48
CA LEU A 361 -3.33 -9.18 0.82
C LEU A 361 -4.09 -8.39 1.90
N GLU A 362 -4.02 -7.06 1.89
CA GLU A 362 -4.85 -6.20 2.75
C GLU A 362 -6.33 -6.45 2.49
N ILE A 363 -6.76 -6.47 1.23
CA ILE A 363 -8.15 -6.80 0.85
C ILE A 363 -8.53 -8.19 1.36
N ARG A 364 -7.70 -9.21 1.14
CA ARG A 364 -7.98 -10.57 1.65
C ARG A 364 -8.16 -10.59 3.17
N ARG A 365 -7.37 -9.81 3.91
CA ARG A 365 -7.39 -9.80 5.37
C ARG A 365 -8.52 -8.95 5.94
N HIS A 366 -8.72 -7.75 5.41
CA HIS A 366 -9.57 -6.72 6.00
C HIS A 366 -10.92 -6.56 5.30
N ALA A 367 -11.03 -6.97 4.03
CA ALA A 367 -12.26 -6.88 3.23
C ALA A 367 -12.49 -8.13 2.34
N PRO A 368 -12.44 -9.38 2.89
CA PRO A 368 -12.53 -10.61 2.09
C PRO A 368 -13.86 -10.75 1.32
N PHE A 369 -14.91 -10.01 1.70
CA PHE A 369 -16.17 -9.97 0.97
C PHE A 369 -16.02 -9.41 -0.45
N LEU A 370 -15.03 -8.55 -0.71
CA LEU A 370 -14.75 -7.99 -2.03
C LEU A 370 -14.37 -9.08 -3.04
N LEU A 371 -13.64 -10.11 -2.60
CA LEU A 371 -13.20 -11.24 -3.45
C LEU A 371 -14.36 -12.12 -3.92
N ARG A 372 -15.50 -12.05 -3.24
CA ARG A 372 -16.73 -12.79 -3.58
C ARG A 372 -17.79 -11.90 -4.22
N SER A 373 -17.50 -10.61 -4.37
CA SER A 373 -18.40 -9.65 -4.96
C SER A 373 -18.42 -9.78 -6.49
N ARG A 374 -19.35 -9.08 -7.14
CA ARG A 374 -19.37 -8.97 -8.61
C ARG A 374 -18.35 -7.96 -9.15
N MET A 375 -17.77 -7.12 -8.29
CA MET A 375 -16.73 -6.18 -8.69
C MET A 375 -15.44 -6.94 -8.95
N GLN A 376 -14.91 -6.83 -10.17
CA GLN A 376 -13.67 -7.52 -10.55
C GLN A 376 -12.45 -6.79 -10.00
N ILE A 377 -11.43 -7.55 -9.58
CA ILE A 377 -10.19 -7.01 -9.00
C ILE A 377 -9.04 -7.32 -9.95
N PHE A 378 -8.61 -6.33 -10.71
CA PHE A 378 -7.43 -6.41 -11.56
C PHE A 378 -6.19 -5.97 -10.78
N ILE A 379 -5.01 -6.36 -11.24
CA ILE A 379 -3.73 -5.98 -10.63
C ILE A 379 -2.67 -5.79 -11.71
N ASP A 380 -1.83 -4.77 -11.59
CA ASP A 380 -0.65 -4.59 -12.44
C ASP A 380 0.61 -4.25 -11.61
N GLY A 381 1.75 -4.10 -12.30
CA GLY A 381 3.02 -3.71 -11.69
C GLY A 381 3.95 -4.90 -11.35
N GLY A 382 5.19 -4.85 -11.85
CA GLY A 382 6.25 -5.81 -11.49
C GLY A 382 6.15 -7.22 -12.09
N ILE A 383 5.00 -7.60 -12.67
CA ILE A 383 4.75 -8.94 -13.23
C ILE A 383 5.63 -9.21 -14.45
N ARG A 384 6.34 -10.35 -14.46
CA ARG A 384 7.24 -10.78 -15.55
C ARG A 384 7.16 -12.27 -15.88
N ARG A 385 6.55 -13.09 -15.02
CA ARG A 385 6.44 -14.54 -15.21
C ARG A 385 5.01 -15.04 -15.06
N GLY A 386 4.69 -16.17 -15.70
CA GLY A 386 3.44 -16.89 -15.52
C GLY A 386 3.17 -17.28 -14.06
N THR A 387 4.22 -17.54 -13.27
CA THR A 387 4.07 -17.77 -11.82
C THR A 387 3.60 -16.53 -11.06
N ASP A 388 3.94 -15.32 -11.51
CA ASP A 388 3.46 -14.08 -10.89
C ASP A 388 1.96 -13.93 -11.15
N VAL A 389 1.53 -14.24 -12.38
CA VAL A 389 0.12 -14.30 -12.77
C VAL A 389 -0.64 -15.27 -11.85
N LEU A 390 -0.18 -16.51 -11.71
CA LEU A 390 -0.83 -17.52 -10.88
C LEU A 390 -0.90 -17.13 -9.40
N LYS A 391 0.14 -16.49 -8.85
CA LYS A 391 0.14 -15.98 -7.47
C LYS A 391 -0.94 -14.92 -7.26
N ALA A 392 -1.04 -13.93 -8.17
CA ALA A 392 -2.06 -12.89 -8.10
C ALA A 392 -3.47 -13.49 -8.16
N LEU A 393 -3.71 -14.41 -9.10
CA LEU A 393 -5.02 -15.07 -9.25
C LEU A 393 -5.39 -15.92 -8.03
N ALA A 394 -4.45 -16.70 -7.50
CA ALA A 394 -4.67 -17.49 -6.29
C ALA A 394 -4.94 -16.63 -5.04
N LEU A 395 -4.51 -15.36 -5.04
CA LEU A 395 -4.86 -14.37 -4.01
C LEU A 395 -6.20 -13.67 -4.28
N GLY A 396 -6.85 -13.91 -5.41
CA GLY A 396 -8.19 -13.42 -5.72
C GLY A 396 -8.25 -12.27 -6.72
N ALA A 397 -7.15 -11.97 -7.43
CA ALA A 397 -7.25 -11.13 -8.62
C ALA A 397 -8.04 -11.86 -9.73
N THR A 398 -8.80 -11.11 -10.51
CA THR A 398 -9.54 -11.59 -11.69
C THR A 398 -8.60 -11.81 -12.88
N ALA A 399 -7.70 -10.87 -13.12
CA ALA A 399 -6.70 -10.91 -14.18
C ALA A 399 -5.58 -9.91 -13.90
N VAL A 400 -4.47 -10.07 -14.61
CA VAL A 400 -3.28 -9.24 -14.42
C VAL A 400 -2.95 -8.39 -15.65
N GLY A 401 -2.51 -7.15 -15.41
CA GLY A 401 -2.11 -6.21 -16.44
C GLY A 401 -0.60 -6.15 -16.59
N LEU A 402 -0.11 -6.21 -17.84
CA LEU A 402 1.29 -5.96 -18.17
C LEU A 402 1.40 -4.73 -19.06
N GLY A 403 2.34 -3.83 -18.74
CA GLY A 403 2.63 -2.64 -19.54
C GLY A 403 3.97 -2.77 -20.25
N ARG A 404 5.06 -2.50 -19.52
CA ARG A 404 6.45 -2.52 -20.05
C ARG A 404 6.80 -3.75 -20.89
N PRO A 405 6.50 -5.00 -20.49
CA PRO A 405 6.85 -6.17 -21.32
C PRO A 405 6.24 -6.14 -22.73
N PHE A 406 5.01 -5.66 -22.89
CA PHE A 406 4.38 -5.55 -24.20
C PHE A 406 4.92 -4.38 -25.04
N LEU A 407 5.35 -3.29 -24.38
CA LEU A 407 6.07 -2.22 -25.07
C LEU A 407 7.44 -2.70 -25.57
N TYR A 408 8.18 -3.42 -24.74
CA TYR A 408 9.49 -3.96 -25.10
C TYR A 408 9.38 -4.99 -26.22
N SER A 409 8.32 -5.78 -26.26
CA SER A 409 8.11 -6.75 -27.34
C SER A 409 7.80 -6.13 -28.70
N LEU A 410 7.43 -4.84 -28.77
CA LEU A 410 7.28 -4.12 -30.04
C LEU A 410 8.63 -3.69 -30.64
N ALA A 411 9.64 -3.50 -29.78
CA ALA A 411 10.91 -2.88 -30.13
C ALA A 411 11.69 -3.70 -31.17
N SER A 412 12.75 -3.09 -31.71
CA SER A 412 13.67 -3.73 -32.65
C SER A 412 13.01 -4.27 -33.92
N GLY A 413 11.89 -3.69 -34.35
CA GLY A 413 11.18 -4.13 -35.56
C GLY A 413 10.37 -5.42 -35.42
N TYR A 414 10.22 -5.98 -34.21
CA TYR A 414 9.39 -7.17 -34.00
C TYR A 414 7.89 -6.89 -34.16
N GLY A 415 7.44 -5.68 -33.81
CA GLY A 415 6.05 -5.25 -33.98
C GLY A 415 5.04 -6.24 -33.39
N GLU A 416 3.99 -6.53 -34.14
CA GLU A 416 2.92 -7.45 -33.73
C GLU A 416 3.43 -8.84 -33.34
N GLU A 417 4.36 -9.42 -34.10
CA GLU A 417 4.85 -10.78 -33.87
C GLU A 417 5.66 -10.91 -32.57
N GLY A 418 6.35 -9.85 -32.16
CA GLY A 418 7.00 -9.79 -30.85
C GLY A 418 5.98 -9.84 -29.70
N VAL A 419 4.89 -9.09 -29.82
CA VAL A 419 3.80 -9.10 -28.82
C VAL A 419 3.18 -10.50 -28.74
N ARG A 420 2.90 -11.14 -29.88
CA ARG A 420 2.38 -12.52 -29.92
C ARG A 420 3.34 -13.53 -29.31
N ARG A 421 4.65 -13.35 -29.52
CA ARG A 421 5.68 -14.16 -28.85
C ARG A 421 5.67 -13.96 -27.34
N ALA A 422 5.53 -12.74 -26.84
CA ALA A 422 5.38 -12.46 -25.41
C ALA A 422 4.16 -13.16 -24.81
N VAL A 423 3.01 -13.13 -25.50
CA VAL A 423 1.80 -13.84 -25.08
C VAL A 423 2.00 -15.36 -25.08
N THR A 424 2.67 -15.91 -26.10
CA THR A 424 2.97 -17.33 -26.20
C THR A 424 3.85 -17.80 -25.02
N ILE A 425 4.88 -17.03 -24.67
CA ILE A 425 5.74 -17.32 -23.51
C ILE A 425 4.91 -17.35 -22.23
N LEU A 426 4.08 -16.33 -21.99
CA LEU A 426 3.21 -16.28 -20.81
C LEU A 426 2.23 -17.45 -20.77
N ARG A 427 1.62 -17.81 -21.90
CA ARG A 427 0.73 -18.96 -22.03
C ARG A 427 1.42 -20.24 -21.57
N GLN A 428 2.59 -20.51 -22.12
CA GLN A 428 3.39 -21.69 -21.78
C GLN A 428 3.78 -21.72 -20.30
N GLU A 429 4.21 -20.58 -19.75
CA GLU A 429 4.56 -20.48 -18.34
C GLU A 429 3.33 -20.69 -17.42
N ILE A 430 2.17 -20.13 -17.75
CA ILE A 430 0.94 -20.28 -16.97
C ILE A 430 0.46 -21.73 -17.00
N GLU A 431 0.31 -22.31 -18.21
CA GLU A 431 -0.21 -23.66 -18.39
C GLU A 431 0.67 -24.71 -17.70
N ALA A 432 2.00 -24.63 -17.90
CA ALA A 432 2.93 -25.56 -17.25
C ALA A 432 2.89 -25.45 -15.72
N ASN A 433 2.81 -24.24 -15.17
CA ASN A 433 2.77 -24.05 -13.72
C ASN A 433 1.41 -24.41 -13.11
N MET A 434 0.30 -24.35 -13.85
CA MET A 434 -0.98 -24.92 -13.42
C MET A 434 -0.89 -26.44 -13.25
N VAL A 435 -0.23 -27.13 -14.19
CA VAL A 435 0.05 -28.57 -14.07
C VAL A 435 0.89 -28.85 -12.81
N PHE A 436 1.97 -28.10 -12.58
CA PHE A 436 2.79 -28.27 -11.37
C PHE A 436 2.03 -27.97 -10.08
N LEU A 437 1.12 -26.99 -10.09
CA LEU A 437 0.27 -26.66 -8.95
C LEU A 437 -0.80 -27.71 -8.66
N GLY A 438 -1.07 -28.59 -9.62
CA GLY A 438 -2.06 -29.65 -9.44
C GLY A 438 -3.48 -29.19 -9.75
N VAL A 439 -3.67 -28.20 -10.64
CA VAL A 439 -4.99 -27.61 -10.98
C VAL A 439 -5.30 -27.71 -12.47
N THR A 440 -6.58 -27.87 -12.83
CA THR A 440 -7.03 -27.98 -14.22
C THR A 440 -7.63 -26.70 -14.78
N ASN A 441 -8.10 -25.79 -13.93
CA ASN A 441 -8.69 -24.52 -14.36
C ASN A 441 -8.41 -23.40 -13.33
N LEU A 442 -8.59 -22.15 -13.75
CA LEU A 442 -8.28 -20.97 -12.92
C LEU A 442 -9.11 -20.88 -11.63
N SER A 443 -10.32 -21.43 -11.60
CA SER A 443 -11.20 -21.37 -10.41
C SER A 443 -10.72 -22.23 -9.24
N GLU A 444 -9.83 -23.20 -9.51
CA GLU A 444 -9.17 -24.01 -8.48
C GLU A 444 -8.02 -23.27 -7.77
N LEU A 445 -7.55 -22.15 -8.34
CA LEU A 445 -6.50 -21.35 -7.72
C LEU A 445 -7.02 -20.73 -6.41
N GLY A 446 -6.20 -20.80 -5.36
CA GLY A 446 -6.54 -20.19 -4.08
C GLY A 446 -5.36 -20.15 -3.11
N GLU A 447 -5.53 -19.48 -1.98
CA GLU A 447 -4.47 -19.27 -0.97
C GLU A 447 -3.83 -20.56 -0.46
N HIS A 448 -4.58 -21.67 -0.48
CA HIS A 448 -4.09 -22.98 -0.07
C HIS A 448 -2.93 -23.50 -0.94
N LEU A 449 -2.77 -22.95 -2.15
CA LEU A 449 -1.66 -23.22 -3.07
C LEU A 449 -0.50 -22.23 -2.91
N LEU A 450 -0.54 -21.35 -1.89
CA LEU A 450 0.46 -20.32 -1.66
C LEU A 450 1.04 -20.41 -0.24
N ASN A 451 2.28 -19.98 -0.10
CA ASN A 451 2.86 -19.57 1.17
C ASN A 451 3.16 -18.07 1.09
N THR A 452 2.33 -17.28 1.77
CA THR A 452 2.36 -15.81 1.82
C THR A 452 3.06 -15.28 3.08
N ALA A 453 3.56 -16.16 3.95
CA ALA A 453 3.99 -15.78 5.31
C ALA A 453 5.13 -14.75 5.37
N ARG A 454 5.92 -14.59 4.30
CA ARG A 454 6.94 -13.54 4.21
C ARG A 454 6.28 -12.18 3.95
N LEU A 455 5.53 -12.07 2.85
CA LEU A 455 4.86 -10.83 2.44
C LEU A 455 3.80 -10.37 3.45
N GLU A 456 3.12 -11.29 4.12
CA GLU A 456 2.11 -10.98 5.15
C GLU A 456 2.65 -10.27 6.40
N ARG A 457 3.98 -10.20 6.56
CA ARG A 457 4.63 -9.42 7.62
C ARG A 457 4.52 -7.93 7.37
N ASP A 458 4.43 -7.55 6.10
CA ASP A 458 4.45 -6.16 5.65
C ASP A 458 3.04 -5.56 5.54
N VAL A 459 2.00 -6.41 5.62
CA VAL A 459 0.60 -5.96 5.64
C VAL A 459 0.38 -5.08 6.87
N ALA A 460 -0.08 -3.84 6.70
CA ALA A 460 -0.30 -2.89 7.77
C ALA A 460 -1.15 -3.53 8.90
N ARG A 461 -0.58 -3.66 10.10
CA ARG A 461 -1.26 -4.33 11.23
C ARG A 461 -1.82 -3.34 12.25
N SER A 462 -3.10 -3.56 12.52
CA SER A 462 -3.90 -3.09 13.64
C SER A 462 -3.15 -2.91 14.98
N VAL A 463 -3.54 -1.85 15.71
CA VAL A 463 -3.02 -1.51 17.04
C VAL A 463 -3.81 -2.26 18.12
N LYS A 464 -3.15 -2.83 19.13
CA LYS A 464 -3.84 -3.35 20.32
C LYS A 464 -4.44 -2.17 21.11
N LEU A 465 -5.76 -2.15 21.31
CA LEU A 465 -6.48 -1.02 21.91
C LEU A 465 -7.26 -1.41 23.18
N ILE A 466 -6.51 -1.70 24.24
CA ILE A 466 -7.09 -1.98 25.58
C ILE A 466 -7.88 -0.77 26.11
N GLY A 467 -7.41 0.46 25.85
CA GLY A 467 -8.11 1.68 26.28
C GLY A 467 -9.52 1.82 25.72
N SER A 468 -9.76 1.42 24.47
CA SER A 468 -11.08 1.47 23.85
C SER A 468 -12.06 0.48 24.47
N PHE A 469 -11.57 -0.69 24.91
CA PHE A 469 -12.38 -1.64 25.65
C PHE A 469 -12.82 -1.08 27.00
N TYR A 470 -11.92 -0.51 27.81
CA TYR A 470 -12.33 0.07 29.10
C TYR A 470 -13.14 1.36 28.95
N ALA A 471 -12.93 2.14 27.90
CA ALA A 471 -13.81 3.24 27.53
C ALA A 471 -15.25 2.74 27.29
N PHE A 472 -15.41 1.64 26.56
CA PHE A 472 -16.71 0.98 26.38
C PHE A 472 -17.31 0.54 27.73
N ILE A 473 -16.55 -0.18 28.56
CA ILE A 473 -17.02 -0.68 29.86
C ILE A 473 -17.52 0.47 30.75
N LEU A 474 -16.74 1.54 30.88
CA LEU A 474 -17.07 2.67 31.76
C LEU A 474 -18.23 3.52 31.21
N GLN A 475 -18.31 3.71 29.89
CA GLN A 475 -19.40 4.49 29.26
C GLN A 475 -20.79 3.89 29.48
N ARG A 476 -20.88 2.59 29.80
CA ARG A 476 -22.17 1.92 30.07
C ARG A 476 -22.86 2.41 31.33
N ASN A 477 -22.13 3.05 32.24
CA ASN A 477 -22.73 3.66 33.42
C ASN A 477 -23.22 5.08 33.07
N ALA A 478 -24.52 5.34 33.28
CA ALA A 478 -25.14 6.63 32.96
C ALA A 478 -24.56 7.83 33.72
N ASN A 479 -23.87 7.58 34.84
CA ASN A 479 -23.21 8.61 35.65
C ASN A 479 -21.77 8.90 35.18
N VAL A 480 -21.29 8.25 34.12
CA VAL A 480 -19.95 8.48 33.57
C VAL A 480 -20.01 9.49 32.42
N ARG A 481 -19.32 10.62 32.60
CA ARG A 481 -19.02 11.57 31.53
C ARG A 481 -17.63 11.32 30.96
N LEU A 482 -17.57 10.53 29.88
CA LEU A 482 -16.31 10.04 29.33
C LEU A 482 -15.59 11.08 28.44
N THR A 483 -14.32 11.32 28.73
CA THR A 483 -13.38 11.99 27.81
C THR A 483 -12.35 10.98 27.31
N VAL A 484 -12.11 10.93 26.00
CA VAL A 484 -11.13 10.01 25.37
C VAL A 484 -10.00 10.81 24.74
N VAL A 485 -8.76 10.38 24.99
CA VAL A 485 -7.57 10.88 24.30
C VAL A 485 -7.27 9.97 23.09
N ALA A 486 -7.56 10.45 21.88
CA ALA A 486 -7.44 9.70 20.63
C ALA A 486 -6.24 10.19 19.80
N ARG A 487 -5.04 9.67 20.06
CA ARG A 487 -3.79 10.11 19.40
C ARG A 487 -3.73 9.80 17.90
N SER A 488 -4.23 8.63 17.49
CA SER A 488 -4.12 8.12 16.10
C SER A 488 -5.47 7.89 15.42
N ASN A 489 -6.58 8.23 16.09
CA ASN A 489 -7.94 7.94 15.65
C ASN A 489 -8.90 9.10 15.92
N TYR A 490 -8.37 10.32 16.07
CA TYR A 490 -9.13 11.47 16.53
C TYR A 490 -10.39 11.72 15.68
N ASP A 491 -10.23 11.86 14.37
CA ASP A 491 -11.36 12.22 13.50
C ASP A 491 -12.42 11.13 13.46
N ALA A 492 -12.02 9.85 13.32
CA ALA A 492 -12.94 8.73 13.35
C ALA A 492 -13.72 8.62 14.67
N VAL A 493 -13.02 8.74 15.82
CA VAL A 493 -13.67 8.66 17.14
C VAL A 493 -14.54 9.87 17.40
N LYS A 494 -14.14 11.06 16.95
CA LYS A 494 -14.90 12.30 17.10
C LYS A 494 -16.17 12.29 16.27
N ASN A 495 -16.09 11.85 15.02
CA ASN A 495 -17.19 11.92 14.07
C ASN A 495 -18.17 10.75 14.23
N ASP A 496 -17.65 9.54 14.43
CA ASP A 496 -18.44 8.30 14.33
C ASP A 496 -18.52 7.53 15.67
N GLY A 497 -17.78 7.98 16.67
CA GLY A 497 -17.65 7.30 17.95
C GLY A 497 -16.77 6.06 17.86
N ILE A 498 -16.91 5.16 18.83
CA ILE A 498 -16.18 3.90 18.87
C ILE A 498 -17.18 2.76 18.65
N LEU A 499 -16.91 1.93 17.63
CA LEU A 499 -17.57 0.65 17.42
C LEU A 499 -16.72 -0.45 18.05
N ILE A 500 -17.31 -1.27 18.91
CA ILE A 500 -16.67 -2.44 19.47
C ILE A 500 -17.49 -3.69 19.13
N ASN A 501 -16.84 -4.66 18.47
CA ASN A 501 -17.34 -6.02 18.31
C ASN A 501 -16.70 -6.90 19.38
N SER A 502 -17.47 -7.31 20.38
CA SER A 502 -16.96 -8.06 21.52
C SER A 502 -17.50 -9.49 21.54
N ALA A 503 -16.61 -10.47 21.63
CA ALA A 503 -17.00 -11.87 21.79
C ALA A 503 -17.80 -12.14 23.08
N ASN A 504 -17.60 -11.32 24.12
CA ASN A 504 -18.28 -11.47 25.41
C ASN A 504 -19.51 -10.56 25.55
N HIS A 505 -19.54 -9.41 24.86
CA HIS A 505 -20.55 -8.38 25.06
C HIS A 505 -21.45 -8.14 23.84
N GLY A 506 -21.13 -8.69 22.67
CA GLY A 506 -21.78 -8.38 21.40
C GLY A 506 -21.25 -7.09 20.77
N GLN A 507 -21.97 -6.59 19.77
CA GLN A 507 -21.59 -5.38 19.04
C GLN A 507 -22.22 -4.13 19.68
N HIS A 508 -21.41 -3.10 19.91
CA HIS A 508 -21.84 -1.82 20.50
C HIS A 508 -21.17 -0.65 19.81
N ARG A 509 -21.91 0.45 19.64
CA ARG A 509 -21.36 1.75 19.25
C ARG A 509 -21.64 2.76 20.35
N PHE A 510 -20.64 3.55 20.72
CA PHE A 510 -20.80 4.63 21.71
C PHE A 510 -20.01 5.87 21.32
N GLN A 511 -20.51 7.03 21.74
CA GLN A 511 -19.89 8.32 21.49
C GLN A 511 -19.30 8.85 22.82
N PRO A 512 -17.98 9.07 22.92
CA PRO A 512 -17.42 9.79 24.06
C PRO A 512 -17.98 11.21 24.13
N CYS A 513 -18.21 11.72 25.34
CA CYS A 513 -18.68 13.10 25.55
C CYS A 513 -17.68 14.13 25.03
N THR A 514 -16.38 13.83 25.16
CA THR A 514 -15.31 14.69 24.66
C THR A 514 -14.18 13.83 24.09
N VAL A 515 -13.62 14.27 22.96
CA VAL A 515 -12.50 13.61 22.30
C VAL A 515 -11.40 14.66 22.09
N VAL A 516 -10.20 14.36 22.57
CA VAL A 516 -9.01 15.23 22.47
C VAL A 516 -7.86 14.49 21.79
N LYS A 517 -6.91 15.19 21.17
CA LYS A 517 -5.78 14.55 20.47
C LYS A 517 -4.66 14.18 21.44
N SER A 518 -4.48 14.97 22.49
CA SER A 518 -3.38 14.84 23.45
C SER A 518 -3.85 15.02 24.90
N PRO A 519 -3.13 14.43 25.89
CA PRO A 519 -3.42 14.69 27.31
C PRO A 519 -3.30 16.17 27.71
N SER A 520 -2.45 16.94 27.01
CA SER A 520 -2.27 18.39 27.24
C SER A 520 -3.49 19.26 26.89
N GLU A 521 -4.45 18.73 26.13
CA GLU A 521 -5.70 19.44 25.79
C GLU A 521 -6.77 19.32 26.89
N LEU A 522 -6.51 18.58 27.96
CA LEU A 522 -7.45 18.38 29.06
C LEU A 522 -7.54 19.65 29.94
N THR A 523 -8.75 20.16 30.15
CA THR A 523 -9.00 21.46 30.82
C THR A 523 -9.78 21.37 32.13
N GLY A 524 -10.22 20.18 32.55
CA GLY A 524 -11.07 19.98 33.74
C GLY A 524 -10.41 19.14 34.84
N PRO A 525 -10.92 19.22 36.09
CA PRO A 525 -10.65 18.20 37.08
C PRO A 525 -11.36 16.89 36.69
N PHE A 526 -10.73 15.75 36.96
CA PHE A 526 -11.28 14.43 36.72
C PHE A 526 -11.40 13.63 38.02
N ASP A 527 -12.48 12.87 38.20
CA ASP A 527 -12.57 11.92 39.31
C ASP A 527 -11.62 10.74 39.10
N TYR A 528 -11.52 10.27 37.85
CA TYR A 528 -10.68 9.17 37.43
C TYR A 528 -9.96 9.51 36.11
N ILE A 529 -8.65 9.24 36.06
CA ILE A 529 -7.90 9.15 34.80
C ILE A 529 -7.45 7.70 34.63
N VAL A 530 -7.90 7.06 33.56
CA VAL A 530 -7.58 5.67 33.24
C VAL A 530 -6.42 5.61 32.25
N LEU A 531 -5.32 5.01 32.68
CA LEU A 531 -4.05 4.92 31.96
C LEU A 531 -3.92 3.53 31.36
N ALA A 532 -4.36 3.38 30.10
CA ALA A 532 -4.31 2.13 29.33
C ALA A 532 -3.40 2.22 28.09
N HIS A 533 -2.49 3.20 28.05
CA HIS A 533 -1.50 3.36 27.00
C HIS A 533 -0.29 2.44 27.27
N LYS A 534 0.48 2.12 26.23
CA LYS A 534 1.72 1.36 26.40
C LYS A 534 2.76 2.16 27.18
N ALA A 535 3.36 1.56 28.19
CA ALA A 535 4.39 2.18 29.01
C ALA A 535 5.77 2.05 28.32
N ILE A 536 5.92 2.69 27.15
CA ILE A 536 7.17 2.75 26.39
C ILE A 536 8.13 3.84 26.89
N ASP A 537 7.58 4.80 27.62
CA ASP A 537 8.25 5.86 28.36
C ASP A 537 7.36 6.14 29.58
N GLN A 538 7.90 5.89 30.78
CA GLN A 538 7.16 5.96 32.02
C GLN A 538 6.88 7.40 32.47
N ASP A 539 7.72 8.36 32.09
CA ASP A 539 7.62 9.74 32.54
C ASP A 539 6.82 10.60 31.55
N ALA A 540 6.89 10.32 30.25
CA ALA A 540 6.30 11.16 29.20
C ALA A 540 4.82 11.51 29.43
N VAL A 541 3.97 10.52 29.71
CA VAL A 541 2.52 10.77 29.94
C VAL A 541 2.27 11.37 31.32
N ALA A 542 3.04 10.97 32.34
CA ALA A 542 2.94 11.56 33.67
C ALA A 542 3.25 13.07 33.65
N SER A 543 4.25 13.50 32.86
CA SER A 543 4.60 14.90 32.65
C SER A 543 3.50 15.67 31.90
N GLN A 544 2.92 15.08 30.85
CA GLN A 544 1.82 15.73 30.09
C GLN A 544 0.55 15.93 30.93
N LEU A 545 0.34 15.08 31.93
CA LEU A 545 -0.80 15.18 32.85
C LEU A 545 -0.53 16.05 34.07
N GLN A 546 0.69 16.55 34.29
CA GLN A 546 1.07 17.24 35.52
C GLN A 546 0.16 18.44 35.87
N SER A 547 -0.37 19.14 34.87
CA SER A 547 -1.30 20.27 35.07
C SER A 547 -2.76 19.85 35.26
N VAL A 548 -3.09 18.58 35.03
CA VAL A 548 -4.46 18.06 35.06
C VAL A 548 -4.77 17.53 36.46
N LYS A 549 -5.78 18.10 37.12
CA LYS A 549 -6.17 17.63 38.46
C LYS A 549 -6.97 16.34 38.36
N ALA A 550 -6.58 15.31 39.10
CA ALA A 550 -7.31 14.06 39.18
C ALA A 550 -7.46 13.57 40.63
N SER A 551 -8.65 13.13 41.03
CA SER A 551 -8.84 12.48 42.34
C SER A 551 -8.17 11.10 42.39
N THR A 552 -8.31 10.33 41.31
CA THR A 552 -7.82 8.95 41.22
C THR A 552 -7.16 8.69 39.87
N LEU A 553 -6.01 8.01 39.89
CA LEU A 553 -5.35 7.49 38.70
C LEU A 553 -5.49 5.96 38.66
N VAL A 554 -5.88 5.40 37.52
CA VAL A 554 -6.09 3.96 37.34
C VAL A 554 -5.09 3.42 36.33
N ILE A 555 -4.13 2.60 36.77
CA ILE A 555 -2.99 2.16 35.96
C ILE A 555 -3.25 0.76 35.41
N ILE A 556 -3.67 0.70 34.14
CA ILE A 556 -3.93 -0.53 33.39
C ILE A 556 -2.81 -0.76 32.36
N GLN A 557 -1.58 -0.77 32.85
CA GLN A 557 -0.37 -0.92 32.03
C GLN A 557 0.35 -2.23 32.37
N ASN A 558 1.03 -2.81 31.39
CA ASN A 558 1.88 -3.98 31.63
C ASN A 558 3.15 -3.59 32.39
N GLY A 559 3.74 -4.57 33.08
CA GLY A 559 4.99 -4.38 33.80
C GLY A 559 4.79 -3.87 35.22
N VAL A 560 5.90 -3.52 35.87
CA VAL A 560 5.96 -3.00 37.24
C VAL A 560 6.70 -1.67 37.26
N GLY A 561 6.54 -0.90 38.35
CA GLY A 561 7.17 0.43 38.49
C GLY A 561 6.47 1.54 37.70
N ASN A 562 5.23 1.31 37.27
CA ASN A 562 4.45 2.29 36.49
C ASN A 562 3.82 3.35 37.39
N GLU A 563 3.67 3.06 38.68
CA GLU A 563 2.96 3.87 39.66
C GLU A 563 3.76 5.12 40.08
N GLU A 564 5.08 4.99 40.18
CA GLU A 564 5.98 6.00 40.74
C GLU A 564 6.04 7.31 39.95
N PRO A 565 6.11 7.32 38.60
CA PRO A 565 6.03 8.56 37.82
C PRO A 565 4.74 9.35 38.10
N PHE A 566 3.61 8.66 38.17
CA PHE A 566 2.33 9.29 38.46
C PHE A 566 2.23 9.76 39.91
N ARG A 567 2.77 9.00 40.87
CA ARG A 567 2.88 9.45 42.27
C ARG A 567 3.71 10.73 42.40
N ARG A 568 4.79 10.88 41.62
CA ARG A 568 5.63 12.10 41.62
C ARG A 568 4.87 13.32 41.10
N THR A 569 4.09 13.17 40.04
CA THR A 569 3.37 14.31 39.43
C THR A 569 2.02 14.60 40.09
N HIS A 570 1.44 13.61 40.78
CA HIS A 570 0.13 13.68 41.44
C HIS A 570 0.20 13.15 42.89
N PRO A 571 0.92 13.84 43.79
CA PRO A 571 1.18 13.34 45.15
C PRO A 571 -0.09 13.15 45.99
N ASP A 572 -1.15 13.91 45.72
CA ASP A 572 -2.40 13.92 46.49
C ASP A 572 -3.51 13.02 45.91
N SER A 573 -3.24 12.37 44.77
CA SER A 573 -4.20 11.48 44.12
C SER A 573 -4.14 10.07 44.70
N SER A 574 -5.27 9.37 44.72
CA SER A 574 -5.28 7.92 44.96
C SER A 574 -4.80 7.20 43.69
N ILE A 575 -4.08 6.09 43.83
CA ILE A 575 -3.65 5.28 42.69
C ILE A 575 -4.27 3.90 42.83
N VAL A 576 -5.09 3.52 41.85
CA VAL A 576 -5.54 2.13 41.67
C VAL A 576 -4.63 1.49 40.64
N THR A 577 -3.92 0.44 41.06
CA THR A 577 -3.07 -0.33 40.16
C THR A 577 -3.80 -1.58 39.70
N CYS A 578 -3.53 -2.01 38.47
CA CYS A 578 -4.30 -3.06 37.81
C CYS A 578 -3.43 -4.12 37.13
N VAL A 579 -4.02 -5.31 36.94
CA VAL A 579 -3.50 -6.39 36.11
C VAL A 579 -4.60 -6.78 35.13
N THR A 580 -4.37 -6.59 33.83
CA THR A 580 -5.38 -6.88 32.79
C THR A 580 -5.01 -8.07 31.93
N TRP A 581 -5.98 -8.91 31.57
CA TRP A 581 -5.86 -9.99 30.59
C TRP A 581 -6.86 -9.80 29.44
N VAL A 582 -6.96 -8.57 28.94
CA VAL A 582 -7.86 -8.22 27.84
C VAL A 582 -7.20 -8.39 26.47
N GLY A 583 -7.87 -9.08 25.56
CA GLY A 583 -7.49 -9.18 24.15
C GLY A 583 -8.37 -8.29 23.26
N ALA A 584 -7.86 -7.12 22.87
CA ALA A 584 -8.55 -6.18 21.98
C ALA A 584 -7.62 -5.62 20.90
N THR A 585 -8.13 -5.53 19.66
CA THR A 585 -7.38 -5.12 18.47
C THR A 585 -8.20 -4.15 17.63
N GLN A 586 -7.56 -3.13 17.08
CA GLN A 586 -8.21 -2.15 16.23
C GLN A 586 -8.22 -2.57 14.77
N ILE A 587 -9.36 -2.97 14.21
CA ILE A 587 -9.42 -3.43 12.82
C ILE A 587 -9.42 -2.30 11.79
N GLN A 588 -9.97 -1.12 12.15
CA GLN A 588 -9.99 0.13 11.35
C GLN A 588 -10.09 1.35 12.29
N PRO A 589 -9.86 2.60 11.84
CA PRO A 589 -10.13 3.80 12.64
C PRO A 589 -11.50 3.77 13.33
N GLY A 590 -11.52 3.88 14.66
CA GLY A 590 -12.74 3.82 15.47
C GLY A 590 -13.39 2.44 15.64
N GLN A 591 -12.87 1.37 15.03
CA GLN A 591 -13.44 0.01 15.11
C GLN A 591 -12.52 -0.97 15.86
N ILE A 592 -13.08 -1.62 16.88
CA ILE A 592 -12.37 -2.49 17.82
C ILE A 592 -12.96 -3.89 17.78
N GLU A 593 -12.10 -4.90 17.72
CA GLU A 593 -12.45 -6.29 17.90
C GLU A 593 -11.90 -6.79 19.24
N HIS A 594 -12.79 -7.25 20.11
CA HIS A 594 -12.48 -7.79 21.42
C HIS A 594 -12.74 -9.30 21.46
N THR A 595 -11.71 -10.05 21.85
CA THR A 595 -11.73 -11.52 21.95
C THR A 595 -12.45 -11.99 23.22
N GLN A 596 -12.49 -13.30 23.48
CA GLN A 596 -13.05 -13.83 24.73
C GLN A 596 -12.16 -13.57 25.96
N SER A 597 -10.88 -13.22 25.76
CA SER A 597 -9.94 -12.97 26.86
C SER A 597 -10.28 -11.65 27.55
N GLU A 598 -10.83 -11.76 28.77
CA GLU A 598 -11.28 -10.64 29.58
C GLU A 598 -11.18 -11.01 31.08
N ASP A 599 -10.24 -10.37 31.78
CA ASP A 599 -10.12 -10.43 33.25
C ASP A 599 -9.32 -9.21 33.72
N LEU A 600 -9.66 -8.69 34.91
CA LEU A 600 -9.04 -7.51 35.50
C LEU A 600 -8.88 -7.68 37.01
N GLN A 601 -7.66 -7.63 37.53
CA GLN A 601 -7.43 -7.46 38.96
C GLN A 601 -7.19 -5.97 39.26
N ILE A 602 -7.79 -5.45 40.32
CA ILE A 602 -7.59 -4.07 40.79
C ILE A 602 -7.28 -4.03 42.30
N GLY A 603 -6.47 -3.07 42.72
CA GLY A 603 -6.18 -2.81 44.13
C GLY A 603 -5.49 -1.46 44.31
N LEU A 604 -5.42 -0.99 45.56
CA LEU A 604 -4.76 0.28 45.88
C LEU A 604 -3.24 0.16 45.81
N TYR A 605 -2.60 1.22 45.30
CA TYR A 605 -1.20 1.53 45.53
C TYR A 605 -1.15 2.62 46.62
N PRO A 606 -0.97 2.24 47.89
CA PRO A 606 -1.31 3.09 49.04
C PRO A 606 -0.64 4.45 49.01
N ASN A 607 -1.35 5.47 49.49
CA ASN A 607 -0.81 6.80 49.69
C ASN A 607 -0.86 7.20 51.17
N SER A 608 0.30 7.44 51.78
CA SER A 608 0.36 7.91 53.17
C SER A 608 -0.19 9.33 53.36
N THR A 609 -0.35 10.11 52.29
CA THR A 609 -0.86 11.50 52.36
C THR A 609 -2.38 11.61 52.17
N VAL A 610 -3.05 10.51 51.79
CA VAL A 610 -4.51 10.47 51.57
C VAL A 610 -5.13 9.58 52.63
N ASP A 611 -6.29 9.98 53.14
CA ASP A 611 -7.03 9.16 54.11
C ASP A 611 -7.37 7.78 53.51
N SER A 612 -7.08 6.72 54.26
CA SER A 612 -7.24 5.35 53.77
C SER A 612 -8.70 5.00 53.47
N ASN A 613 -9.66 5.52 54.25
CA ASN A 613 -11.08 5.28 53.98
C ASN A 613 -11.52 5.99 52.69
N LEU A 614 -10.93 7.15 52.40
CA LEU A 614 -11.16 7.85 51.14
C LEU A 614 -10.59 7.07 49.94
N GLU A 615 -9.39 6.50 50.05
CA GLU A 615 -8.83 5.63 49.02
C GLU A 615 -9.71 4.39 48.77
N GLU A 616 -10.17 3.74 49.84
CA GLU A 616 -11.07 2.57 49.75
C GLU A 616 -12.42 2.93 49.13
N SER A 617 -12.99 4.09 49.46
CA SER A 617 -14.22 4.59 48.86
C SER A 617 -14.06 4.83 47.35
N ARG A 618 -12.93 5.39 46.93
CA ARG A 618 -12.60 5.59 45.50
C ARG A 618 -12.41 4.25 44.77
N LEU A 619 -11.70 3.29 45.36
CA LEU A 619 -11.58 1.94 44.80
C LEU A 619 -12.97 1.27 44.64
N SER A 620 -13.81 1.37 45.67
CA SER A 620 -15.17 0.80 45.66
C SER A 620 -16.06 1.44 44.60
N THR A 621 -15.92 2.75 44.40
CA THR A 621 -16.61 3.47 43.32
C THR A 621 -16.18 2.95 41.95
N LEU A 622 -14.87 2.81 41.70
CA LEU A 622 -14.37 2.22 40.44
C LEU A 622 -14.91 0.79 40.24
N ALA A 623 -14.93 -0.04 41.29
CA ALA A 623 -15.47 -1.39 41.22
C ALA A 623 -16.95 -1.39 40.79
N SER A 624 -17.77 -0.49 41.34
CA SER A 624 -19.17 -0.34 40.93
C SER A 624 -19.33 0.08 39.46
N LEU A 625 -18.44 0.94 38.95
CA LEU A 625 -18.42 1.31 37.52
C LEU A 625 -18.10 0.09 36.64
N LEU A 626 -17.12 -0.72 37.01
CA LEU A 626 -16.74 -1.95 36.29
C LEU A 626 -17.84 -3.01 36.33
N GLU A 627 -18.51 -3.17 37.47
CA GLU A 627 -19.66 -4.07 37.64
C GLU A 627 -20.83 -3.66 36.74
N THR A 628 -21.14 -2.35 36.68
CA THR A 628 -22.16 -1.82 35.76
C THR A 628 -21.79 -2.10 34.30
N GLY A 629 -20.51 -1.97 33.96
CA GLY A 629 -19.98 -2.29 32.64
C GLY A 629 -19.97 -3.79 32.31
N ARG A 630 -20.29 -4.65 33.29
CA ARG A 630 -20.36 -6.11 33.23
C ARG A 630 -19.04 -6.78 32.87
N THR A 631 -17.91 -6.13 33.14
CA THR A 631 -16.60 -6.75 32.92
C THR A 631 -16.23 -7.65 34.08
N ARG A 632 -15.49 -8.73 33.81
CA ARG A 632 -14.96 -9.58 34.88
C ARG A 632 -13.82 -8.87 35.60
N PHE A 633 -13.92 -8.71 36.92
CA PHE A 633 -12.83 -8.16 37.71
C PHE A 633 -12.76 -8.76 39.13
N GLN A 634 -11.62 -8.53 39.81
CA GLN A 634 -11.32 -8.97 41.17
C GLN A 634 -10.74 -7.80 41.97
N LEU A 635 -11.26 -7.58 43.18
CA LEU A 635 -10.72 -6.65 44.17
C LEU A 635 -9.69 -7.36 45.04
N LEU A 636 -8.48 -6.81 45.13
CA LEU A 636 -7.37 -7.38 45.88
C LEU A 636 -6.83 -6.40 46.92
N SER A 637 -6.27 -6.96 48.00
CA SER A 637 -5.53 -6.16 48.99
C SER A 637 -4.29 -5.52 48.34
N PRO A 638 -3.73 -4.43 48.91
CA PRO A 638 -2.50 -3.82 48.38
C PRO A 638 -1.33 -4.81 48.22
N ALA A 639 -1.21 -5.77 49.14
CA ALA A 639 -0.17 -6.79 49.05
C ALA A 639 -0.45 -7.80 47.92
N ASP A 640 -1.71 -8.23 47.76
CA ASP A 640 -2.10 -9.22 46.75
C ASP A 640 -2.08 -8.66 45.34
N ILE A 641 -2.46 -7.38 45.13
CA ILE A 641 -2.36 -6.76 43.81
C ILE A 641 -0.90 -6.60 43.38
N GLN A 642 0.01 -6.25 44.30
CA GLN A 642 1.44 -6.21 43.99
C GLN A 642 1.98 -7.61 43.67
N ARG A 643 1.56 -8.64 44.41
CA ARG A 643 1.85 -10.03 44.05
C ARG A 643 1.38 -10.35 42.62
N GLN A 644 0.12 -10.07 42.28
CA GLN A 644 -0.41 -10.35 40.94
C GLN A 644 0.32 -9.61 39.81
N ARG A 645 0.76 -8.36 40.04
CA ARG A 645 1.56 -7.61 39.07
C ARG A 645 2.88 -8.29 38.77
N TRP A 646 3.58 -8.74 39.82
CA TRP A 646 4.82 -9.48 39.68
C TRP A 646 4.60 -10.88 39.10
N GLU A 647 3.52 -11.58 39.44
CA GLU A 647 3.19 -12.88 38.81
C GLU A 647 3.00 -12.72 37.29
N LYS A 648 2.29 -11.68 36.85
CA LYS A 648 2.15 -11.37 35.43
C LYS A 648 3.47 -10.86 34.82
N LEU A 649 4.30 -10.17 35.58
CA LEU A 649 5.63 -9.74 35.13
C LEU A 649 6.50 -10.95 34.79
N VAL A 650 6.48 -12.01 35.60
CA VAL A 650 7.21 -13.26 35.33
C VAL A 650 6.75 -13.87 34.00
N TRP A 651 5.45 -13.89 33.73
CA TRP A 651 4.90 -14.30 32.43
C TRP A 651 5.38 -13.42 31.28
N ASN A 652 5.27 -12.10 31.42
CA ASN A 652 5.66 -11.15 30.39
C ASN A 652 7.16 -11.20 30.13
N ALA A 653 8.00 -11.20 31.16
CA ALA A 653 9.45 -11.27 31.03
C ALA A 653 9.87 -12.51 30.25
N ALA A 654 9.25 -13.67 30.53
CA ALA A 654 9.51 -14.91 29.80
C ALA A 654 9.03 -14.86 28.34
N TRP A 655 7.74 -14.67 28.11
CA TRP A 655 7.16 -14.89 26.79
C TRP A 655 7.28 -13.67 25.88
N ASN A 656 7.21 -12.45 26.41
CA ASN A 656 7.35 -11.26 25.60
C ASN A 656 8.77 -11.15 25.05
N SER A 657 9.79 -11.40 25.88
CA SER A 657 11.18 -11.35 25.43
C SER A 657 11.50 -12.48 24.43
N ALA A 658 11.15 -13.74 24.75
CA ALA A 658 11.45 -14.88 23.89
C ALA A 658 10.81 -14.74 22.51
N THR A 659 9.52 -14.42 22.45
CA THR A 659 8.80 -14.29 21.17
C THR A 659 9.20 -13.03 20.38
N ALA A 660 9.64 -11.96 21.05
CA ALA A 660 10.14 -10.75 20.39
C ALA A 660 11.57 -10.93 19.84
N LEU A 661 12.44 -11.65 20.56
CA LEU A 661 13.80 -11.97 20.12
C LEU A 661 13.80 -12.96 18.96
N ALA A 662 13.08 -14.08 19.13
CA ALA A 662 13.10 -15.17 18.15
C ALA A 662 12.10 -14.98 17.01
N MET A 663 11.16 -14.04 17.13
CA MET A 663 10.10 -13.76 16.13
C MET A 663 9.19 -14.96 15.79
N VAL A 664 9.14 -15.94 16.69
CA VAL A 664 8.26 -17.13 16.65
C VAL A 664 7.26 -17.12 17.81
N ASP A 665 6.17 -17.89 17.72
CA ASP A 665 5.21 -18.04 18.82
C ASP A 665 5.78 -18.87 19.99
N THR A 666 5.06 -18.90 21.12
CA THR A 666 5.50 -19.58 22.34
C THR A 666 5.75 -21.07 22.17
N GLN A 667 4.94 -21.79 21.38
CA GLN A 667 5.12 -23.24 21.18
C GLN A 667 6.31 -23.50 20.28
N THR A 668 6.45 -22.74 19.19
CA THR A 668 7.62 -22.83 18.31
C THR A 668 8.92 -22.51 19.07
N TRP A 669 8.92 -21.53 19.96
CA TRP A 669 10.06 -21.25 20.84
C TRP A 669 10.39 -22.45 21.74
N LEU A 670 9.40 -23.01 22.43
CA LEU A 670 9.62 -24.11 23.37
C LEU A 670 10.15 -25.39 22.69
N HIS A 671 9.82 -25.61 21.41
CA HIS A 671 10.30 -26.74 20.62
C HIS A 671 11.55 -26.41 19.77
N SER A 672 12.09 -25.19 19.87
CA SER A 672 13.22 -24.76 19.03
C SER A 672 14.55 -25.40 19.42
N SER A 673 14.72 -25.79 20.70
CA SER A 673 15.94 -26.39 21.24
C SER A 673 15.68 -27.09 22.57
N SER A 674 16.57 -28.00 22.97
CA SER A 674 16.54 -28.62 24.31
C SER A 674 16.71 -27.60 25.43
N GLU A 675 17.36 -26.46 25.15
CA GLU A 675 17.71 -25.43 26.12
C GLU A 675 16.58 -24.41 26.33
N ALA A 676 15.63 -24.28 25.39
CA ALA A 676 14.59 -23.26 25.40
C ALA A 676 13.80 -23.25 26.72
N MET A 677 13.25 -24.40 27.12
CA MET A 677 12.49 -24.52 28.37
C MET A 677 13.36 -24.21 29.60
N SER A 678 14.58 -24.76 29.65
CA SER A 678 15.48 -24.54 30.79
C SER A 678 15.84 -23.07 30.97
N SER A 679 16.09 -22.35 29.87
CA SER A 679 16.45 -20.93 29.85
C SER A 679 15.25 -20.06 30.21
N THR A 680 14.06 -20.38 29.70
CA THR A 680 12.82 -19.70 30.09
C THR A 680 12.54 -19.84 31.59
N ARG A 681 12.72 -21.04 32.15
CA ARG A 681 12.52 -21.27 33.60
C ARG A 681 13.55 -20.54 34.45
N ARG A 682 14.82 -20.46 34.01
CA ARG A 682 15.86 -19.64 34.68
C ARG A 682 15.50 -18.17 34.68
N LEU A 683 15.07 -17.62 33.55
CA LEU A 683 14.62 -16.23 33.47
C LEU A 683 13.45 -15.95 34.42
N MET A 684 12.43 -16.83 34.44
CA MET A 684 11.31 -16.71 35.38
C MET A 684 11.78 -16.74 36.84
N ARG A 685 12.73 -17.63 37.16
CA ARG A 685 13.30 -17.76 38.50
C ARG A 685 13.99 -16.48 38.94
N GLU A 686 14.87 -15.91 38.11
CA GLU A 686 15.59 -14.67 38.43
C GLU A 686 14.60 -13.51 38.67
N VAL A 687 13.54 -13.38 37.87
CA VAL A 687 12.51 -12.35 38.09
C VAL A 687 11.76 -12.57 39.42
N ILE A 688 11.50 -13.82 39.80
CA ILE A 688 10.90 -14.16 41.11
C ILE A 688 11.86 -13.80 42.25
N ASP A 689 13.16 -14.12 42.13
CA ASP A 689 14.17 -13.82 43.14
C ASP A 689 14.22 -12.30 43.42
N VAL A 690 14.20 -11.48 42.36
CA VAL A 690 14.11 -10.02 42.47
C VAL A 690 12.82 -9.59 43.15
N GLY A 691 11.66 -10.08 42.71
CA GLY A 691 10.38 -9.70 43.31
C GLY A 691 10.28 -10.06 44.80
N ARG A 692 10.84 -11.20 45.21
CA ARG A 692 10.93 -11.60 46.63
C ARG A 692 11.80 -10.66 47.44
N ALA A 693 12.94 -10.24 46.89
CA ALA A 693 13.81 -9.28 47.55
C ALA A 693 13.19 -7.88 47.66
N CYS A 694 12.30 -7.52 46.73
CA CYS A 694 11.45 -6.33 46.83
C CYS A 694 10.29 -6.47 47.84
N GLY A 695 10.25 -7.55 48.62
CA GLY A 695 9.22 -7.79 49.64
C GLY A 695 7.91 -8.39 49.12
N VAL A 696 7.85 -8.82 47.86
CA VAL A 696 6.65 -9.42 47.27
C VAL A 696 6.63 -10.92 47.58
N LYS A 697 5.50 -11.42 48.07
CA LYS A 697 5.32 -12.83 48.45
C LYS A 697 5.11 -13.75 47.24
N LEU A 698 6.14 -13.88 46.40
CA LEU A 698 6.15 -14.79 45.24
C LEU A 698 6.63 -16.19 45.63
N GLU A 699 6.04 -17.21 45.01
CA GLU A 699 6.38 -18.62 45.23
C GLU A 699 7.06 -19.21 43.98
N TYR A 700 8.08 -20.06 44.16
CA TYR A 700 8.76 -20.69 43.02
C TYR A 700 7.87 -21.66 42.24
N LYS A 701 6.83 -22.23 42.86
CA LYS A 701 5.83 -23.06 42.19
C LYS A 701 5.09 -22.30 41.08
N LEU A 702 5.11 -20.96 41.12
CA LEU A 702 4.59 -20.13 40.03
C LEU A 702 5.19 -20.50 38.67
N ILE A 703 6.48 -20.85 38.62
CA ILE A 703 7.16 -21.22 37.36
C ILE A 703 6.44 -22.41 36.72
N ASP A 704 6.16 -23.46 37.48
CA ASP A 704 5.43 -24.64 37.01
C ASP A 704 4.02 -24.26 36.55
N ASN A 705 3.29 -23.49 37.36
CA ASN A 705 1.93 -23.05 37.02
C ASN A 705 1.89 -22.27 35.69
N LEU A 706 2.86 -21.38 35.44
CA LEU A 706 2.93 -20.58 34.22
C LEU A 706 3.40 -21.42 33.01
N VAL A 707 4.31 -22.37 33.22
CA VAL A 707 4.75 -23.30 32.17
C VAL A 707 3.61 -24.24 31.77
N ASP A 708 2.91 -24.84 32.73
CA ASP A 708 1.76 -25.70 32.46
C ASP A 708 0.65 -24.93 31.73
N LYS A 709 0.42 -23.68 32.14
CA LYS A 709 -0.53 -22.79 31.48
C LYS A 709 -0.16 -22.56 30.01
N ILE A 710 1.10 -22.26 29.68
CA ILE A 710 1.47 -22.02 28.27
C ILE A 710 1.43 -23.31 27.45
N LEU A 711 1.81 -24.45 28.04
CA LEU A 711 1.82 -25.74 27.35
C LEU A 711 0.40 -26.21 26.99
N ALA A 712 -0.59 -25.86 27.81
CA ALA A 712 -2.00 -26.12 27.54
C ALA A 712 -2.61 -25.21 26.45
N MET A 713 -1.91 -24.15 26.04
CA MET A 713 -2.37 -23.20 25.03
C MET A 713 -1.78 -23.51 23.65
N PRO A 714 -2.49 -23.20 22.55
CA PRO A 714 -1.88 -23.19 21.23
C PRO A 714 -0.72 -22.16 21.16
N GLY A 715 0.11 -22.25 20.13
CA GLY A 715 1.16 -21.27 19.88
C GLY A 715 0.59 -19.85 19.81
N ILE A 716 0.99 -18.99 20.76
CA ILE A 716 0.56 -17.60 20.82
C ILE A 716 1.74 -16.64 20.63
N GLY A 717 1.47 -15.52 19.96
CA GLY A 717 2.40 -14.38 19.90
C GLY A 717 2.16 -13.41 21.05
N SER A 718 3.22 -12.75 21.52
CA SER A 718 3.12 -11.73 22.57
C SER A 718 2.76 -10.33 22.05
N SER A 719 2.38 -9.42 22.95
CA SER A 719 2.24 -8.00 22.63
C SER A 719 3.54 -7.39 22.12
N MET A 720 4.66 -7.70 22.77
CA MET A 720 5.98 -7.18 22.40
C MET A 720 6.46 -7.71 21.04
N GLN A 721 6.18 -8.97 20.71
CA GLN A 721 6.41 -9.51 19.36
C GLN A 721 5.58 -8.77 18.32
N THR A 722 4.32 -8.45 18.64
CA THR A 722 3.46 -7.69 17.72
C THR A 722 4.06 -6.30 17.47
N ASP A 723 4.61 -5.65 18.48
CA ASP A 723 5.28 -4.35 18.30
C ASP A 723 6.56 -4.46 17.49
N CYS A 724 7.38 -5.47 17.75
CA CYS A 724 8.59 -5.74 16.99
C CYS A 724 8.28 -5.97 15.50
N ARG A 725 7.22 -6.75 15.18
CA ARG A 725 6.73 -6.95 13.81
C ARG A 725 6.27 -5.66 13.15
N ASN A 726 5.66 -4.77 13.93
CA ASN A 726 5.07 -3.53 13.43
C ASN A 726 6.03 -2.33 13.49
N GLY A 727 7.33 -2.52 13.78
CA GLY A 727 8.27 -1.41 13.86
C GLY A 727 8.05 -0.47 15.06
N ARG A 728 7.30 -0.86 16.09
CA ARG A 728 6.91 0.02 17.20
C ARG A 728 7.83 -0.12 18.42
N PRO A 729 7.98 0.92 19.26
CA PRO A 729 8.73 0.84 20.50
C PRO A 729 8.14 -0.19 21.46
N LEU A 730 8.99 -0.84 22.24
CA LEU A 730 8.66 -1.92 23.15
C LEU A 730 8.48 -1.41 24.59
N GLU A 731 7.63 -2.09 25.37
CA GLU A 731 7.47 -1.88 26.83
C GLU A 731 8.64 -2.49 27.63
N ILE A 732 9.87 -2.31 27.14
CA ILE A 732 11.05 -3.03 27.66
C ILE A 732 11.40 -2.60 29.08
N ASP A 733 11.36 -1.30 29.37
CA ASP A 733 11.86 -0.80 30.64
C ASP A 733 10.97 -1.24 31.80
N VAL A 734 9.66 -1.37 31.60
CA VAL A 734 8.70 -1.78 32.64
C VAL A 734 8.58 -3.30 32.81
N ILE A 735 8.97 -4.06 31.79
CA ILE A 735 8.91 -5.54 31.79
C ILE A 735 10.24 -6.16 32.22
N LEU A 736 11.37 -5.61 31.77
CA LEU A 736 12.71 -6.14 32.01
C LEU A 736 13.60 -5.14 32.76
N GLY A 737 13.52 -3.85 32.40
CA GLY A 737 14.40 -2.81 32.96
C GLY A 737 14.23 -2.58 34.46
N VAL A 738 13.00 -2.50 34.96
CA VAL A 738 12.71 -2.31 36.39
C VAL A 738 13.24 -3.49 37.22
N PRO A 739 12.97 -4.77 36.88
CA PRO A 739 13.62 -5.91 37.52
C PRO A 739 15.15 -5.84 37.52
N VAL A 740 15.77 -5.51 36.39
CA VAL A 740 17.24 -5.35 36.31
C VAL A 740 17.74 -4.25 37.24
N LYS A 741 17.05 -3.11 37.27
CA LYS A 741 17.40 -1.99 38.15
C LYS A 741 17.32 -2.40 39.63
N GLN A 742 16.20 -3.02 40.04
CA GLN A 742 16.00 -3.48 41.41
C GLN A 742 17.03 -4.53 41.84
N ALA A 743 17.33 -5.49 40.96
CA ALA A 743 18.35 -6.50 41.20
C ALA A 743 19.73 -5.86 41.48
N ARG A 744 20.12 -4.85 40.71
CA ARG A 744 21.38 -4.11 40.91
C ARG A 744 21.40 -3.34 42.22
N GLU A 745 20.30 -2.67 42.55
CA GLU A 745 20.17 -1.91 43.81
C GLU A 745 20.24 -2.84 45.04
N LEU A 746 19.74 -4.07 44.92
CA LEU A 746 19.70 -5.08 45.98
C LEU A 746 20.88 -6.07 45.97
N GLY A 747 21.79 -5.97 45.01
CA GLY A 747 22.96 -6.86 44.89
C GLY A 747 22.62 -8.32 44.55
N ILE A 748 21.58 -8.55 43.76
CA ILE A 748 21.13 -9.89 43.32
C ILE A 748 21.75 -10.21 41.97
N GLU A 749 22.33 -11.39 41.80
CA GLU A 749 22.80 -11.86 40.50
C GLU A 749 21.64 -12.36 39.62
N MET A 750 21.62 -11.92 38.36
CA MET A 750 20.54 -12.18 37.40
C MET A 750 21.06 -12.31 35.96
N PRO A 751 22.02 -13.21 35.70
CA PRO A 751 22.75 -13.27 34.43
C PRO A 751 21.84 -13.53 33.22
N THR A 752 20.78 -14.32 33.36
CA THR A 752 19.84 -14.60 32.26
C THR A 752 19.03 -13.35 31.92
N LEU A 753 18.49 -12.69 32.94
CA LEU A 753 17.69 -11.47 32.81
C LEU A 753 18.53 -10.31 32.24
N GLU A 754 19.77 -10.14 32.66
CA GLU A 754 20.66 -9.09 32.12
C GLU A 754 20.93 -9.28 30.63
N VAL A 755 21.26 -10.51 30.20
CA VAL A 755 21.49 -10.82 28.79
C VAL A 755 20.23 -10.59 27.97
N VAL A 756 19.09 -11.08 28.44
CA VAL A 756 17.80 -10.91 27.76
C VAL A 756 17.43 -9.42 27.66
N TYR A 757 17.62 -8.66 28.73
CA TYR A 757 17.39 -7.20 28.72
C TYR A 757 18.27 -6.49 27.69
N ALA A 758 19.57 -6.78 27.66
CA ALA A 758 20.50 -6.18 26.71
C ALA A 758 20.11 -6.46 25.23
N LEU A 759 19.75 -7.72 24.93
CA LEU A 759 19.35 -8.12 23.57
C LEU A 759 18.03 -7.48 23.15
N VAL A 760 17.01 -7.48 24.01
CA VAL A 760 15.73 -6.82 23.71
C VAL A 760 15.91 -5.31 23.61
N LYS A 761 16.81 -4.70 24.39
CA LYS A 761 17.09 -3.25 24.34
C LYS A 761 17.72 -2.88 23.00
N ALA A 762 18.65 -3.69 22.49
CA ALA A 762 19.21 -3.48 21.15
C ALA A 762 18.13 -3.52 20.05
N ILE A 763 17.16 -4.43 20.15
CA ILE A 763 16.00 -4.46 19.25
C ILE A 763 15.18 -3.17 19.40
N ASP A 764 14.82 -2.78 20.61
CA ASP A 764 14.04 -1.57 20.87
C ASP A 764 14.74 -0.30 20.35
N THR A 765 16.06 -0.17 20.54
CA THR A 765 16.86 0.93 19.99
C THR A 765 16.78 0.98 18.47
N ARG A 766 16.89 -0.16 17.79
CA ARG A 766 16.74 -0.23 16.32
C ARG A 766 15.32 0.18 15.89
N LEU A 767 14.29 -0.26 16.61
CA LEU A 767 12.90 0.08 16.29
C LEU A 767 12.64 1.59 16.46
N ARG A 768 13.20 2.20 17.52
CA ARG A 768 13.10 3.65 17.76
C ARG A 768 13.87 4.50 16.76
N ALA A 769 14.95 4.00 16.17
CA ALA A 769 15.70 4.73 15.14
C ALA A 769 14.94 4.88 13.80
N ASN A 770 13.88 4.10 13.61
CA ASN A 770 13.03 4.12 12.41
C ASN A 770 11.78 5.01 12.57
N ILE A 771 11.64 5.72 13.70
CA ILE A 771 10.54 6.64 14.04
C ILE A 771 11.12 8.04 14.13
#